data_AF-A0A1L9WYT0-F1
#
_entry.id   AF-A0A1L9WYT0-F1
#
_cell.length_a   1.000
_cell.length_b   1.000
_cell.length_c   1.000
_cell.angle_alpha   90.00
_cell.angle_beta   90.00
_cell.angle_gamma   90.00
#
_symmetry.space_group_name_H-M   'P 1'
#
loop_
_entity.id
_entity.type
_entity.pdbx_description
1 polymer ?
#
loop_
_entity_poly.entity_id
_entity_poly.type
_entity_poly.pdbx_seq_one_letter_code
_entity_poly.pdbx_strand_id
1 'polypeptide(L)'
;MPVVKNTPKRLNKKPVACNRCHSLKVKCSGEQPCSRCRQAGCGESCQYAVRDRKLKVQESYIDEILSENSQLKEQLRALSTPHSDPSSSVQLPVPSSDTYPSVQNPLIGDRAWFYPYDSSAPPIYMGEAACTAFSTRLRQFLTGDPKTAHVARTQYTPESSLLEGASQWPRLAQARLLVRIAFNQLSRVYHLVLRKSTLEQLESVYQTPSLRDDPALTCKFFGLFALGEVYSSRSSVSPTSKVPGTKYYVRAMSLIPTMPERPGMIYVESLLLLSLYSYFLNRRHSGYMLIGSAMRLGLVLGLNHNIPLQQCANAIEREHRVRLWWAIYVFDRMFTSKIGFPLQIRDEDIHVDLPAELADPTAQEQFSDTAYLVASIRLSRIIGQTIDKIYGRKHHIEPFMQREQQLLLALQDWLKSLPEHVRLRQEDSAPPKHIVSLHLQFNQCVILATRPILLHTLFQSGHRRPSEDFPQPVITISEACIHAARHSYSLIIEEWVNGSLPMYGYFYAQYLFSSCIALVISGLLPSIGNPADLEALETATEILHRMSDQGNLAASEFHENLKRVKQALPANSDDARAGQEPRSHTPRLSIPSVQALVADPELESHNEGVLPPANYTTEMAFLEPTMQDFLGTSDYDMNLVNPNDLQIDGTEDFDMWPGILWTS
;
A
#
# COMPACT_ATOMS: atom_id res chain seq x y z
N MET A 1 69.96 16.71 -4.41
CA MET A 1 68.73 16.19 -5.03
C MET A 1 69.08 15.29 -6.20
N PRO A 2 68.52 14.08 -6.26
CA PRO A 2 68.22 13.46 -7.55
C PRO A 2 66.75 13.04 -7.67
N VAL A 3 66.33 13.00 -8.93
CA VAL A 3 64.97 13.01 -9.48
C VAL A 3 64.30 11.63 -9.42
N VAL A 4 63.03 11.60 -9.00
CA VAL A 4 62.15 10.43 -9.00
C VAL A 4 61.71 10.10 -10.44
N LYS A 5 61.93 8.86 -10.89
CA LYS A 5 61.36 8.31 -12.13
C LYS A 5 60.11 7.47 -11.81
N ASN A 6 58.97 7.91 -12.31
CA ASN A 6 57.70 7.17 -12.31
C ASN A 6 57.74 6.01 -13.31
N THR A 7 57.51 4.78 -12.85
CA THR A 7 57.24 3.59 -13.69
C THR A 7 55.73 3.29 -13.72
N PRO A 8 55.12 3.08 -14.91
CA PRO A 8 53.68 2.81 -15.02
C PRO A 8 53.30 1.37 -14.69
N LYS A 9 52.15 1.20 -14.02
CA LYS A 9 51.52 -0.08 -13.64
C LYS A 9 51.19 -0.95 -14.86
N ARG A 10 51.57 -2.23 -14.83
CA ARG A 10 51.22 -3.26 -15.85
C ARG A 10 49.73 -3.63 -15.73
N LEU A 11 48.94 -3.37 -16.78
CA LEU A 11 47.55 -3.82 -16.89
C LEU A 11 47.47 -5.32 -17.27
N ASN A 12 46.47 -6.01 -16.72
CA ASN A 12 46.18 -7.44 -16.94
C ASN A 12 46.01 -7.77 -18.44
N LYS A 13 46.89 -8.61 -18.98
CA LYS A 13 46.79 -9.10 -20.37
C LYS A 13 45.73 -10.20 -20.46
N LYS A 14 44.67 -9.99 -21.27
CA LYS A 14 43.72 -11.07 -21.60
C LYS A 14 44.41 -12.12 -22.52
N PRO A 15 44.22 -13.44 -22.29
CA PRO A 15 44.93 -14.50 -23.02
C PRO A 15 44.47 -14.74 -24.47
N VAL A 16 43.43 -14.04 -24.94
CA VAL A 16 42.84 -14.21 -26.27
C VAL A 16 42.87 -12.86 -27.01
N ALA A 17 43.10 -12.87 -28.33
CA ALA A 17 43.05 -11.67 -29.15
C ALA A 17 41.61 -11.15 -29.33
N CYS A 18 41.42 -9.83 -29.44
CA CYS A 18 40.09 -9.28 -29.75
C CYS A 18 39.62 -9.73 -31.15
N ASN A 19 38.31 -9.73 -31.38
CA ASN A 19 37.68 -10.27 -32.59
C ASN A 19 38.28 -9.69 -33.88
N ARG A 20 38.58 -8.38 -33.89
CA ARG A 20 39.20 -7.70 -35.04
C ARG A 20 40.67 -8.06 -35.26
N CYS A 21 41.47 -8.15 -34.20
CA CYS A 21 42.87 -8.59 -34.33
C CYS A 21 42.94 -10.08 -34.72
N HIS A 22 41.99 -10.88 -34.25
CA HIS A 22 41.86 -12.28 -34.61
C HIS A 22 41.45 -12.46 -36.08
N SER A 23 40.44 -11.72 -36.58
CA SER A 23 40.02 -11.79 -37.98
C SER A 23 41.12 -11.34 -38.94
N LEU A 24 41.90 -10.34 -38.55
CA LEU A 24 43.07 -9.86 -39.30
C LEU A 24 44.33 -10.73 -39.11
N LYS A 25 44.29 -11.77 -38.26
CA LYS A 25 45.42 -12.66 -37.92
C LYS A 25 46.68 -11.91 -37.47
N VAL A 26 46.52 -10.88 -36.66
CA VAL A 26 47.62 -10.05 -36.16
C VAL A 26 47.68 -10.02 -34.62
N LYS A 27 48.87 -9.79 -34.04
CA LYS A 27 49.06 -9.80 -32.57
C LYS A 27 48.24 -8.73 -31.84
N CYS A 28 47.38 -9.13 -30.92
CA CYS A 28 46.60 -8.22 -30.08
C CYS A 28 47.37 -7.87 -28.79
N SER A 29 47.24 -6.64 -28.29
CA SER A 29 47.90 -6.22 -27.04
C SER A 29 47.14 -6.65 -25.77
N GLY A 30 45.91 -7.13 -25.89
CA GLY A 30 45.15 -7.75 -24.78
C GLY A 30 44.46 -6.77 -23.82
N GLU A 31 44.70 -5.46 -23.96
CA GLU A 31 43.97 -4.38 -23.27
C GLU A 31 42.66 -4.03 -24.02
N GLN A 32 41.75 -3.29 -23.37
CA GLN A 32 40.44 -2.94 -23.94
C GLN A 32 40.21 -1.42 -23.91
N PRO A 33 40.16 -0.73 -25.07
CA PRO A 33 40.42 -1.24 -26.41
C PRO A 33 41.92 -1.47 -26.67
N CYS A 34 42.25 -2.50 -27.46
CA CYS A 34 43.65 -2.86 -27.73
C CYS A 34 44.37 -1.79 -28.55
N SER A 35 45.68 -1.65 -28.38
CA SER A 35 46.50 -0.59 -28.98
C SER A 35 46.33 -0.48 -30.50
N ARG A 36 46.25 -1.61 -31.21
CA ARG A 36 46.05 -1.62 -32.67
C ARG A 36 44.64 -1.20 -33.07
N CYS A 37 43.61 -1.54 -32.30
CA CYS A 37 42.25 -1.03 -32.56
C CYS A 37 42.14 0.47 -32.26
N ARG A 38 42.87 0.95 -31.25
CA ARG A 38 42.96 2.38 -30.92
C ARG A 38 43.66 3.18 -32.03
N GLN A 39 44.81 2.70 -32.52
CA GLN A 39 45.55 3.34 -33.62
C GLN A 39 44.77 3.32 -34.94
N ALA A 40 43.95 2.31 -35.17
CA ALA A 40 43.12 2.23 -36.37
C ALA A 40 41.79 3.00 -36.27
N GLY A 41 41.62 3.87 -35.27
CA GLY A 41 40.45 4.74 -35.12
C GLY A 41 39.13 4.02 -34.80
N CYS A 42 39.16 2.75 -34.42
CA CYS A 42 37.97 1.92 -34.19
C CYS A 42 38.01 1.22 -32.83
N GLY A 43 38.51 1.93 -31.82
CA GLY A 43 38.63 1.44 -30.44
C GLY A 43 37.30 0.94 -29.87
N GLU A 44 36.20 1.62 -30.16
CA GLU A 44 34.85 1.25 -29.67
C GLU A 44 34.36 -0.11 -30.21
N SER A 45 34.86 -0.54 -31.36
CA SER A 45 34.54 -1.85 -31.96
C SER A 45 35.44 -3.00 -31.44
N CYS A 46 36.37 -2.72 -30.52
CA CYS A 46 37.34 -3.70 -30.01
C CYS A 46 36.72 -4.63 -28.96
N GLN A 47 35.98 -5.65 -29.41
CA GLN A 47 35.34 -6.64 -28.54
C GLN A 47 36.15 -7.95 -28.45
N TYR A 48 36.13 -8.57 -27.27
CA TYR A 48 36.65 -9.93 -27.04
C TYR A 48 35.45 -10.86 -26.87
N ALA A 49 35.41 -11.99 -27.58
CA ALA A 49 34.33 -12.95 -27.44
C ALA A 49 34.27 -13.52 -26.00
N VAL A 50 33.10 -13.44 -25.37
CA VAL A 50 32.78 -14.16 -24.13
C VAL A 50 32.44 -15.59 -24.54
N ARG A 51 33.22 -16.58 -24.10
CA ARG A 51 32.84 -17.98 -24.29
C ARG A 51 32.04 -18.44 -23.08
N ASP A 52 30.84 -18.95 -23.32
CA ASP A 52 30.12 -19.76 -22.33
C ASP A 52 30.99 -20.94 -21.92
N ARG A 53 31.27 -21.04 -20.61
CA ARG A 53 31.95 -22.21 -20.05
C ARG A 53 30.98 -23.38 -20.09
N LYS A 54 31.11 -24.25 -21.09
CA LYS A 54 30.59 -25.62 -20.98
C LYS A 54 31.42 -26.36 -19.92
N LEU A 55 30.88 -26.48 -18.72
CA LEU A 55 31.44 -27.31 -17.66
C LEU A 55 31.23 -28.77 -18.05
N LYS A 56 32.33 -29.53 -18.20
CA LYS A 56 32.25 -30.98 -18.30
C LYS A 56 32.07 -31.52 -16.87
N VAL A 57 30.87 -32.01 -16.58
CA VAL A 57 30.57 -32.72 -15.34
C VAL A 57 30.70 -34.22 -15.62
N GLN A 58 31.27 -34.98 -14.70
CA GLN A 58 31.30 -36.44 -14.84
C GLN A 58 29.89 -37.01 -14.69
N GLU A 59 29.53 -37.95 -15.57
CA GLU A 59 28.21 -38.61 -15.56
C GLU A 59 27.92 -39.26 -14.20
N SER A 60 28.95 -39.81 -13.54
CA SER A 60 28.86 -40.37 -12.19
C SER A 60 28.36 -39.37 -11.13
N TYR A 61 28.72 -38.09 -11.25
CA TYR A 61 28.25 -37.05 -10.32
C TYR A 61 26.79 -36.69 -10.57
N ILE A 62 26.36 -36.75 -11.84
CA ILE A 62 24.95 -36.54 -12.20
C ILE A 62 24.12 -37.72 -11.69
N ASP A 63 24.59 -38.94 -11.87
CA ASP A 63 23.92 -40.15 -11.37
C ASP A 63 23.85 -40.17 -9.84
N GLU A 64 24.89 -39.71 -9.15
CA GLU A 64 24.91 -39.58 -7.69
C GLU A 64 23.88 -38.55 -7.20
N ILE A 65 23.83 -37.37 -7.82
CA ILE A 65 22.80 -36.36 -7.52
C ILE A 65 21.39 -36.87 -7.83
N LEU A 66 21.19 -37.59 -8.93
CA LEU A 66 19.88 -38.14 -9.28
C LEU A 66 19.44 -39.22 -8.30
N SER A 67 20.38 -40.07 -7.85
CA SER A 67 20.15 -41.07 -6.81
C SER A 67 19.78 -40.41 -5.48
N GLU A 68 20.54 -39.40 -5.04
CA GLU A 68 20.26 -38.64 -3.82
C GLU A 68 18.89 -37.94 -3.88
N ASN A 69 18.57 -37.32 -5.02
CA ASN A 69 17.27 -36.67 -5.23
C ASN A 69 16.10 -37.67 -5.18
N SER A 70 16.31 -38.89 -5.67
CA SER A 70 15.31 -39.96 -5.58
C SER A 70 15.07 -40.42 -4.14
N GLN A 71 16.14 -40.58 -3.36
CA GLN A 71 16.07 -40.94 -1.94
C GLN A 71 15.39 -39.85 -1.09
N LEU A 72 15.73 -38.58 -1.32
CA LEU A 72 15.11 -37.44 -0.63
C LEU A 72 13.61 -37.33 -0.94
N LYS A 73 13.21 -37.60 -2.19
CA LYS A 73 11.80 -37.62 -2.59
C LYS A 73 11.02 -38.77 -1.94
N GLU A 74 11.64 -39.94 -1.78
CA GLU A 74 11.03 -41.05 -1.03
C GLU A 74 10.90 -40.75 0.46
N GLN A 75 11.91 -40.11 1.07
CA GLN A 75 11.86 -39.68 2.47
C GLN A 75 10.76 -38.64 2.71
N LEU A 76 10.59 -37.66 1.81
CA LEU A 76 9.51 -36.67 1.89
C LEU A 76 8.12 -37.30 1.72
N ARG A 77 7.99 -38.33 0.87
CA ARG A 77 6.73 -39.09 0.73
C ARG A 77 6.42 -39.91 1.99
N ALA A 78 7.42 -40.51 2.62
CA ALA A 78 7.26 -41.24 3.87
C ALA A 78 6.87 -40.34 5.06
N LEU A 79 7.32 -39.07 5.06
CA LEU A 79 6.94 -38.06 6.06
C LEU A 79 5.54 -37.45 5.83
N SER A 80 4.95 -37.63 4.64
CA SER A 80 3.69 -37.00 4.25
C SER A 80 2.45 -37.89 4.43
N THR A 81 2.60 -39.14 4.90
CA THR A 81 1.46 -40.01 5.23
C THR A 81 0.99 -39.78 6.68
N PRO A 82 -0.25 -39.34 6.92
CA PRO A 82 -0.76 -39.12 8.27
C PRO A 82 -1.24 -40.45 8.86
N HIS A 83 -0.47 -41.02 9.79
CA HIS A 83 -0.96 -42.07 10.68
C HIS A 83 -1.16 -41.52 12.09
N SER A 84 -2.40 -41.63 12.53
CA SER A 84 -2.96 -41.40 13.86
C SER A 84 -2.37 -42.37 14.88
N ASP A 85 -1.73 -41.88 15.95
CA ASP A 85 -2.21 -42.00 17.34
C ASP A 85 -1.13 -41.60 18.38
N PRO A 86 -1.54 -41.24 19.61
CA PRO A 86 -0.78 -40.39 20.52
C PRO A 86 -0.07 -41.19 21.60
N SER A 87 1.21 -40.94 21.82
CA SER A 87 1.90 -40.97 23.14
C SER A 87 3.41 -41.04 22.98
N SER A 88 4.12 -40.49 23.96
CA SER A 88 5.57 -40.62 24.22
C SER A 88 6.46 -39.53 23.61
N SER A 89 6.59 -38.46 24.38
CA SER A 89 7.67 -37.47 24.30
C SER A 89 9.05 -38.13 24.42
N VAL A 90 9.83 -38.10 23.34
CA VAL A 90 11.29 -38.13 23.39
C VAL A 90 11.81 -37.12 22.37
N GLN A 91 12.25 -35.97 22.86
CA GLN A 91 12.99 -34.99 22.06
C GLN A 91 14.38 -35.56 21.77
N LEU A 92 14.69 -35.80 20.50
CA LEU A 92 16.06 -35.96 20.01
C LEU A 92 16.48 -34.65 19.33
N PRO A 93 17.74 -34.20 19.52
CA PRO A 93 18.21 -32.92 19.01
C PRO A 93 18.33 -32.97 17.48
N VAL A 94 17.62 -32.07 16.81
CA VAL A 94 17.70 -31.87 15.36
C VAL A 94 19.05 -31.24 15.04
N PRO A 95 19.84 -31.77 14.07
CA PRO A 95 21.04 -31.09 13.59
C PRO A 95 20.63 -29.83 12.85
N SER A 96 21.28 -28.72 13.16
CA SER A 96 21.14 -27.41 12.51
C SER A 96 21.26 -27.54 10.99
N SER A 97 20.14 -27.44 10.29
CA SER A 97 20.11 -27.10 8.87
C SER A 97 20.68 -25.70 8.72
N ASP A 98 21.71 -25.55 7.87
CA ASP A 98 22.21 -24.25 7.42
C ASP A 98 21.03 -23.42 6.88
N THR A 99 20.55 -22.51 7.70
CA THR A 99 19.38 -21.69 7.43
C THR A 99 19.91 -20.38 6.88
N TYR A 100 19.79 -20.16 5.57
CA TYR A 100 19.91 -18.81 5.02
C TYR A 100 18.88 -17.93 5.75
N PRO A 101 19.29 -16.85 6.46
CA PRO A 101 18.32 -16.05 7.17
C PRO A 101 17.48 -15.27 6.15
N SER A 102 16.28 -15.74 5.87
CA SER A 102 15.26 -14.96 5.18
C SER A 102 14.94 -13.76 6.05
N VAL A 103 15.26 -12.53 5.61
CA VAL A 103 14.81 -11.31 6.27
C VAL A 103 13.28 -11.32 6.24
N GLN A 104 12.65 -11.67 7.35
CA GLN A 104 11.21 -11.60 7.52
C GLN A 104 10.81 -10.13 7.55
N ASN A 105 9.59 -9.79 7.13
CA ASN A 105 9.10 -8.41 7.25
C ASN A 105 9.30 -7.95 8.72
N PRO A 106 10.04 -6.86 8.97
CA PRO A 106 10.38 -6.43 10.34
C PRO A 106 9.14 -6.04 11.17
N LEU A 107 8.00 -5.81 10.53
CA LEU A 107 6.72 -5.53 11.18
C LEU A 107 5.95 -6.80 11.56
N ILE A 108 6.25 -7.95 10.95
CA ILE A 108 5.47 -9.18 11.09
C ILE A 108 6.19 -10.15 12.01
N GLY A 109 5.76 -10.17 13.28
CA GLY A 109 6.12 -11.25 14.18
C GLY A 109 5.43 -12.57 13.82
N ASP A 110 5.98 -13.67 14.33
CA ASP A 110 5.51 -15.04 14.05
C ASP A 110 4.05 -15.28 14.46
N ARG A 111 3.55 -14.51 15.43
CA ARG A 111 2.18 -14.62 15.93
C ARG A 111 1.26 -13.52 15.39
N ALA A 112 0.00 -13.89 15.19
CA ALA A 112 -1.06 -12.96 14.85
C ALA A 112 -1.31 -11.97 15.99
N TRP A 113 -1.46 -10.69 15.63
CA TRP A 113 -1.71 -9.63 16.60
C TRP A 113 -3.22 -9.50 16.85
N PHE A 114 -3.63 -9.72 18.10
CA PHE A 114 -5.00 -9.51 18.56
C PHE A 114 -5.03 -8.41 19.62
N TYR A 115 -6.09 -7.61 19.61
CA TYR A 115 -6.28 -6.51 20.57
C TYR A 115 -7.61 -6.65 21.33
N PRO A 116 -7.60 -6.69 22.67
CA PRO A 116 -8.82 -6.69 23.47
C PRO A 116 -9.42 -5.28 23.52
N TYR A 117 -10.60 -5.12 22.92
CA TYR A 117 -11.31 -3.83 22.91
C TYR A 117 -12.35 -3.73 24.03
N ASP A 118 -12.98 -4.85 24.40
CA ASP A 118 -13.98 -4.96 25.46
C ASP A 118 -13.69 -6.24 26.22
N SER A 119 -13.63 -6.15 27.55
CA SER A 119 -13.44 -7.29 28.46
C SER A 119 -14.49 -8.41 28.29
N SER A 120 -15.67 -8.08 27.75
CA SER A 120 -16.77 -9.02 27.50
C SER A 120 -16.80 -9.58 26.08
N ALA A 121 -15.95 -9.09 25.17
CA ALA A 121 -15.91 -9.48 23.77
C ALA A 121 -14.59 -10.19 23.41
N PRO A 122 -14.60 -11.07 22.40
CA PRO A 122 -13.35 -11.66 21.90
C PRO A 122 -12.43 -10.56 21.33
N PRO A 123 -11.11 -10.72 21.47
CA PRO A 123 -10.16 -9.75 20.94
C PRO A 123 -10.20 -9.76 19.40
N ILE A 124 -9.93 -8.60 18.81
CA ILE A 124 -10.02 -8.39 17.37
C ILE A 124 -8.64 -8.52 16.72
N TYR A 125 -8.57 -9.24 15.61
CA TYR A 125 -7.35 -9.34 14.80
C TYR A 125 -6.98 -7.98 14.17
N MET A 126 -5.71 -7.61 14.31
CA MET A 126 -5.12 -6.41 13.72
C MET A 126 -4.13 -6.80 12.62
N GLY A 127 -4.44 -6.43 11.38
CA GLY A 127 -3.54 -6.68 10.26
C GLY A 127 -2.37 -5.68 10.24
N GLU A 128 -1.15 -6.18 10.07
CA GLU A 128 0.08 -5.37 10.02
C GLU A 128 0.13 -4.40 8.81
N ALA A 129 -0.72 -4.62 7.80
CA ALA A 129 -0.88 -3.68 6.70
C ALA A 129 -1.67 -2.41 7.08
N ALA A 130 -2.38 -2.40 8.21
CA ALA A 130 -3.12 -1.21 8.65
C ALA A 130 -2.17 -0.06 9.05
N CYS A 131 -2.50 1.18 8.68
CA CYS A 131 -1.68 2.33 9.09
C CYS A 131 -1.69 2.57 10.60
N THR A 132 -2.77 2.21 11.30
CA THR A 132 -2.84 2.32 12.77
C THR A 132 -1.95 1.28 13.47
N ALA A 133 -1.80 0.09 12.87
CA ALA A 133 -0.82 -0.91 13.28
C ALA A 133 0.60 -0.35 13.13
N PHE A 134 0.93 0.17 11.96
CA PHE A 134 2.22 0.83 11.69
C PHE A 134 2.52 1.99 12.66
N SER A 135 1.55 2.88 12.90
CA SER A 135 1.67 3.96 13.88
C SER A 135 1.92 3.44 15.30
N THR A 136 1.36 2.29 15.67
CA THR A 136 1.62 1.67 16.97
C THR A 136 3.04 1.15 17.07
N ARG A 137 3.59 0.54 16.01
CA ARG A 137 4.99 0.12 15.94
C ARG A 137 5.94 1.31 16.09
N LEU A 138 5.64 2.42 15.44
CA LEU A 138 6.40 3.67 15.63
C LEU A 138 6.36 4.13 17.10
N ARG A 139 5.17 4.16 17.73
CA ARG A 139 5.07 4.57 19.14
C ARG A 139 5.83 3.63 20.08
N GLN A 140 5.77 2.32 19.86
CA GLN A 140 6.53 1.34 20.66
C GLN A 140 8.03 1.63 20.64
N PHE A 141 8.56 2.04 19.49
CA PHE A 141 9.94 2.50 19.38
C PHE A 141 10.19 3.81 20.11
N LEU A 142 9.35 4.82 19.88
CA LEU A 142 9.51 6.15 20.49
C LEU A 142 9.46 6.11 22.01
N THR A 143 8.60 5.28 22.59
CA THR A 143 8.48 5.12 24.05
C THR A 143 9.50 4.14 24.64
N GLY A 144 10.14 3.32 23.80
CA GLY A 144 10.94 2.17 24.25
C GLY A 144 10.11 1.08 24.96
N ASP A 145 8.77 1.14 24.88
CA ASP A 145 7.88 0.19 25.54
C ASP A 145 7.15 -0.68 24.49
N PRO A 146 7.50 -1.98 24.37
CA PRO A 146 6.79 -2.89 23.47
C PRO A 146 5.31 -3.10 23.86
N LYS A 147 4.94 -2.78 25.11
CA LYS A 147 3.56 -2.85 25.62
C LYS A 147 2.74 -1.59 25.34
N THR A 148 3.31 -0.61 24.63
CA THR A 148 2.58 0.61 24.24
C THR A 148 1.26 0.23 23.57
N ALA A 149 0.16 0.65 24.20
CA ALA A 149 -1.17 0.22 23.79
C ALA A 149 -1.52 0.69 22.37
N HIS A 150 -2.24 -0.17 21.66
CA HIS A 150 -2.86 0.20 20.40
C HIS A 150 -3.98 1.23 20.64
N VAL A 151 -4.14 2.17 19.71
CA VAL A 151 -5.29 3.07 19.73
C VAL A 151 -6.49 2.34 19.15
N ALA A 152 -7.34 1.85 20.03
CA ALA A 152 -8.57 1.16 19.67
C ALA A 152 -9.47 2.00 18.74
N ARG A 153 -10.00 1.37 17.69
CA ARG A 153 -11.01 1.98 16.82
C ARG A 153 -12.36 2.02 17.53
N THR A 154 -12.60 3.11 18.27
CA THR A 154 -13.84 3.38 19.00
C THR A 154 -14.80 4.28 18.20
N GLN A 155 -14.27 5.06 17.25
CA GLN A 155 -15.00 6.11 16.55
C GLN A 155 -15.73 5.55 15.32
N TYR A 156 -16.83 4.83 15.52
CA TYR A 156 -17.71 4.36 14.44
C TYR A 156 -19.18 4.50 14.84
N THR A 157 -20.08 4.55 13.87
CA THR A 157 -21.52 4.60 14.17
C THR A 157 -21.97 3.26 14.78
N PRO A 158 -22.43 3.23 16.05
CA PRO A 158 -22.78 1.99 16.72
C PRO A 158 -24.11 1.44 16.21
N GLU A 159 -24.33 0.14 16.42
CA GLU A 159 -25.54 -0.60 16.01
C GLU A 159 -26.80 0.07 16.57
N SER A 160 -26.77 0.53 17.82
CA SER A 160 -27.89 1.22 18.47
C SER A 160 -28.35 2.46 17.71
N SER A 161 -27.43 3.19 17.08
CA SER A 161 -27.73 4.38 16.26
C SER A 161 -28.31 4.03 14.88
N LEU A 162 -28.21 2.77 14.47
CA LEU A 162 -28.71 2.23 13.20
C LEU A 162 -30.09 1.55 13.33
N LEU A 163 -30.67 1.52 14.54
CA LEU A 163 -32.02 0.98 14.79
C LEU A 163 -33.12 2.00 14.50
N GLU A 164 -32.77 3.29 14.39
CA GLU A 164 -33.72 4.38 14.22
C GLU A 164 -33.93 4.76 12.74
N GLY A 165 -35.18 4.64 12.29
CA GLY A 165 -35.73 5.48 11.22
C GLY A 165 -36.15 4.74 9.95
N ALA A 166 -37.48 4.67 9.73
CA ALA A 166 -38.01 4.50 8.38
C ALA A 166 -37.79 5.81 7.61
N SER A 167 -36.79 5.84 6.74
CA SER A 167 -36.64 6.95 5.79
C SER A 167 -37.63 6.77 4.63
N GLN A 168 -38.35 7.82 4.29
CA GLN A 168 -39.26 7.84 3.14
C GLN A 168 -38.51 8.24 1.88
N TRP A 169 -39.08 7.89 0.71
CA TRP A 169 -38.58 8.38 -0.57
C TRP A 169 -38.59 9.92 -0.57
N PRO A 170 -37.47 10.59 -0.93
CA PRO A 170 -37.45 12.05 -1.04
C PRO A 170 -38.36 12.55 -2.15
N ARG A 171 -38.58 13.86 -2.26
CA ARG A 171 -39.29 14.42 -3.44
C ARG A 171 -38.45 14.18 -4.70
N LEU A 172 -39.09 14.01 -5.86
CA LEU A 172 -38.40 13.70 -7.12
C LEU A 172 -37.26 14.67 -7.45
N ALA A 173 -37.46 15.98 -7.23
CA ALA A 173 -36.42 16.98 -7.44
C ALA A 173 -35.18 16.74 -6.56
N GLN A 174 -35.38 16.40 -5.28
CA GLN A 174 -34.30 16.08 -4.35
C GLN A 174 -33.65 14.74 -4.72
N ALA A 175 -34.44 13.72 -5.08
CA ALA A 175 -33.95 12.41 -5.51
C ALA A 175 -33.01 12.52 -6.72
N ARG A 176 -33.43 13.27 -7.76
CA ARG A 176 -32.61 13.55 -8.94
C ARG A 176 -31.29 14.23 -8.58
N LEU A 177 -31.34 15.23 -7.70
CA LEU A 177 -30.15 15.95 -7.26
C LEU A 177 -29.17 15.01 -6.55
N LEU A 178 -29.66 14.23 -5.58
CA LEU A 178 -28.84 13.28 -4.82
C LEU A 178 -28.16 12.25 -5.74
N VAL A 179 -28.93 11.64 -6.68
CA VAL A 179 -28.38 10.65 -7.63
C VAL A 179 -27.34 11.29 -8.56
N ARG A 180 -27.60 12.50 -9.08
CA ARG A 180 -26.63 13.21 -9.93
C ARG A 180 -25.35 13.56 -9.18
N ILE A 181 -25.46 13.98 -7.92
CA ILE A 181 -24.30 14.25 -7.06
C ILE A 181 -23.49 12.97 -6.84
N ALA A 182 -24.15 11.87 -6.48
CA ALA A 182 -23.51 10.57 -6.33
C ALA A 182 -22.78 10.17 -7.62
N PHE A 183 -23.40 10.32 -8.79
CA PHE A 183 -22.77 9.99 -10.07
C PHE A 183 -21.57 10.87 -10.40
N ASN A 184 -21.63 12.16 -10.10
CA ASN A 184 -20.52 13.06 -10.37
C ASN A 184 -19.26 12.70 -9.57
N GLN A 185 -19.43 12.20 -8.34
CA GLN A 185 -18.32 11.78 -7.48
C GLN A 185 -17.87 10.34 -7.78
N LEU A 186 -18.81 9.41 -7.95
CA LEU A 186 -18.51 7.98 -8.01
C LEU A 186 -18.17 7.52 -9.42
N SER A 187 -18.93 7.92 -10.43
CA SER A 187 -18.85 7.30 -11.76
C SER A 187 -17.48 7.51 -12.41
N ARG A 188 -16.77 8.57 -12.05
CA ARG A 188 -15.41 8.84 -12.55
C ARG A 188 -14.35 7.97 -11.91
N VAL A 189 -14.64 7.39 -10.75
CA VAL A 189 -13.69 6.58 -9.96
C VAL A 189 -14.04 5.08 -10.05
N TYR A 190 -15.33 4.76 -10.04
CA TYR A 190 -15.87 3.40 -10.02
C TYR A 190 -17.07 3.28 -10.95
N HIS A 191 -17.21 2.11 -11.58
CA HIS A 191 -18.45 1.76 -12.27
C HIS A 191 -19.34 0.90 -11.36
N LEU A 192 -20.35 1.53 -10.75
CA LEU A 192 -21.27 0.83 -9.85
C LEU A 192 -22.64 0.56 -10.47
N VAL A 193 -23.08 1.39 -11.40
CA VAL A 193 -24.41 1.32 -12.03
C VAL A 193 -24.36 1.86 -13.46
N LEU A 194 -25.32 1.48 -14.30
CA LEU A 194 -25.57 2.14 -15.58
C LEU A 194 -26.18 3.53 -15.36
N ARG A 195 -25.46 4.60 -15.73
CA ARG A 195 -25.84 5.99 -15.39
C ARG A 195 -27.20 6.39 -15.96
N LYS A 196 -27.35 6.36 -17.30
CA LYS A 196 -28.59 6.78 -17.96
C LYS A 196 -29.75 5.88 -17.55
N SER A 197 -29.57 4.56 -17.61
CA SER A 197 -30.64 3.61 -17.27
C SER A 197 -31.09 3.75 -15.82
N THR A 198 -30.19 4.05 -14.87
CA THR A 198 -30.57 4.27 -13.47
C THR A 198 -31.33 5.58 -13.27
N LEU A 199 -31.03 6.63 -14.03
CA LEU A 199 -31.80 7.88 -13.99
C LEU A 199 -33.20 7.70 -14.59
N GLU A 200 -33.32 6.98 -15.71
CA GLU A 200 -34.62 6.64 -16.30
C GLU A 200 -35.45 5.76 -15.34
N GLN A 201 -34.81 4.78 -14.69
CA GLN A 201 -35.44 3.95 -13.67
C GLN A 201 -35.93 4.77 -12.48
N LEU A 202 -35.19 5.82 -12.07
CA LEU A 202 -35.64 6.74 -11.04
C LEU A 202 -36.93 7.44 -11.46
N GLU A 203 -37.03 7.93 -12.69
CA GLU A 203 -38.25 8.56 -13.21
C GLU A 203 -39.44 7.60 -13.14
N SER A 204 -39.25 6.37 -13.62
CA SER A 204 -40.30 5.34 -13.60
C SER A 204 -40.81 5.04 -12.19
N VAL A 205 -39.92 4.97 -11.19
CA VAL A 205 -40.28 4.73 -9.78
C VAL A 205 -41.13 5.87 -9.19
N TYR A 206 -41.00 7.10 -9.71
CA TYR A 206 -41.83 8.23 -9.28
C TYR A 206 -43.13 8.35 -10.06
N GLN A 207 -43.17 7.89 -11.31
CA GLN A 207 -44.40 7.82 -12.11
C GLN A 207 -45.30 6.65 -11.69
N THR A 208 -44.69 5.54 -11.28
CA THR A 208 -45.39 4.29 -10.91
C THR A 208 -45.05 3.91 -9.46
N PRO A 209 -45.84 4.35 -8.46
CA PRO A 209 -45.52 4.17 -7.05
C PRO A 209 -45.36 2.72 -6.58
N SER A 210 -46.01 1.74 -7.24
CA SER A 210 -45.87 0.31 -6.89
C SER A 210 -44.45 -0.22 -7.08
N LEU A 211 -43.61 0.43 -7.91
CA LEU A 211 -42.19 0.08 -8.03
C LEU A 211 -41.39 0.39 -6.76
N ARG A 212 -41.93 1.22 -5.85
CA ARG A 212 -41.31 1.52 -4.54
C ARG A 212 -41.47 0.38 -3.54
N ASP A 213 -42.32 -0.59 -3.83
CA ASP A 213 -42.52 -1.77 -2.99
C ASP A 213 -41.46 -2.84 -3.25
N ASP A 214 -40.68 -2.72 -4.35
CA ASP A 214 -39.54 -3.59 -4.65
C ASP A 214 -38.38 -3.29 -3.67
N PRO A 215 -37.99 -4.25 -2.81
CA PRO A 215 -36.90 -4.07 -1.87
C PRO A 215 -35.54 -3.82 -2.53
N ALA A 216 -35.27 -4.44 -3.69
CA ALA A 216 -33.99 -4.32 -4.38
C ALA A 216 -33.84 -2.93 -5.01
N LEU A 217 -34.90 -2.43 -5.67
CA LEU A 217 -34.93 -1.06 -6.19
C LEU A 217 -34.79 -0.03 -5.09
N THR A 218 -35.56 -0.20 -4.02
CA THR A 218 -35.51 0.71 -2.87
C THR A 218 -34.11 0.70 -2.24
N CYS A 219 -33.50 -0.47 -2.07
CA CYS A 219 -32.14 -0.59 -1.53
C CYS A 219 -31.12 0.17 -2.39
N LYS A 220 -31.11 -0.06 -3.71
CA LYS A 220 -30.21 0.63 -4.66
C LYS A 220 -30.35 2.14 -4.58
N PHE A 221 -31.56 2.66 -4.70
CA PHE A 221 -31.77 4.11 -4.70
C PHE A 221 -31.49 4.75 -3.34
N PHE A 222 -31.79 4.07 -2.24
CA PHE A 222 -31.45 4.58 -0.91
C PHE A 222 -29.94 4.56 -0.66
N GLY A 223 -29.20 3.58 -1.19
CA GLY A 223 -27.74 3.63 -1.25
C GLY A 223 -27.22 4.86 -2.02
N LEU A 224 -27.80 5.14 -3.19
CA LEU A 224 -27.47 6.34 -3.98
C LEU A 224 -27.85 7.64 -3.27
N PHE A 225 -28.99 7.69 -2.56
CA PHE A 225 -29.39 8.86 -1.78
C PHE A 225 -28.47 9.10 -0.60
N ALA A 226 -28.04 8.04 0.10
CA ALA A 226 -27.08 8.14 1.19
C ALA A 226 -25.76 8.77 0.72
N LEU A 227 -25.21 8.26 -0.40
CA LEU A 227 -23.99 8.77 -1.01
C LEU A 227 -24.19 10.19 -1.56
N GLY A 228 -25.31 10.46 -2.21
CA GLY A 228 -25.66 11.81 -2.68
C GLY A 228 -25.72 12.82 -1.55
N GLU A 229 -26.29 12.45 -0.39
CA GLU A 229 -26.44 13.34 0.76
C GLU A 229 -25.07 13.63 1.36
N VAL A 230 -24.24 12.62 1.64
CA VAL A 230 -22.89 12.81 2.22
C VAL A 230 -21.95 13.62 1.31
N TYR A 231 -22.04 13.46 -0.01
CA TYR A 231 -21.23 14.24 -0.95
C TYR A 231 -21.75 15.68 -1.17
N SER A 232 -23.04 15.92 -0.90
CA SER A 232 -23.64 17.25 -1.03
C SER A 232 -23.45 18.11 0.22
N SER A 233 -23.29 17.48 1.38
CA SER A 233 -23.21 18.16 2.66
C SER A 233 -21.95 19.00 2.78
N ARG A 234 -22.14 20.30 3.02
CA ARG A 234 -21.11 21.24 3.43
C ARG A 234 -21.41 21.62 4.88
N SER A 235 -20.59 21.18 5.83
CA SER A 235 -20.66 21.50 7.27
C SER A 235 -22.03 21.45 7.94
N SER A 236 -22.25 20.44 8.79
CA SER A 236 -23.22 20.52 9.88
C SER A 236 -22.44 20.59 11.19
N VAL A 237 -22.29 21.79 11.75
CA VAL A 237 -21.70 22.00 13.08
C VAL A 237 -22.77 21.67 14.12
N SER A 238 -23.03 20.38 14.31
CA SER A 238 -23.74 19.91 15.51
C SER A 238 -22.96 18.74 16.10
N PRO A 239 -22.57 18.79 17.39
CA PRO A 239 -21.91 17.69 18.10
C PRO A 239 -22.72 16.38 18.11
N THR A 240 -24.01 16.44 17.78
CA THR A 240 -24.95 15.31 17.71
C THR A 240 -25.31 14.91 16.28
N SER A 241 -24.68 15.52 15.26
CA SER A 241 -25.04 15.29 13.86
C SER A 241 -24.62 13.89 13.42
N LYS A 242 -25.60 13.03 13.11
CA LYS A 242 -25.36 11.75 12.43
C LYS A 242 -24.74 12.04 11.06
N VAL A 243 -23.83 11.18 10.59
CA VAL A 243 -23.21 11.30 9.26
C VAL A 243 -24.30 11.49 8.20
N PRO A 244 -24.23 12.51 7.33
CA PRO A 244 -25.30 12.79 6.36
C PRO A 244 -25.55 11.58 5.45
N GLY A 245 -26.80 11.25 5.18
CA GLY A 245 -27.18 10.03 4.46
C GLY A 245 -27.50 8.81 5.35
N THR A 246 -27.21 8.86 6.65
CA THR A 246 -27.31 7.66 7.52
C THR A 246 -28.71 7.06 7.52
N LYS A 247 -29.76 7.91 7.50
CA LYS A 247 -31.16 7.49 7.43
C LYS A 247 -31.48 6.65 6.18
N TYR A 248 -30.87 7.00 5.04
CA TYR A 248 -31.07 6.26 3.79
C TYR A 248 -30.28 4.94 3.83
N TYR A 249 -29.05 4.98 4.35
CA TYR A 249 -28.24 3.77 4.56
C TYR A 249 -28.93 2.76 5.48
N VAL A 250 -29.46 3.19 6.63
CA VAL A 250 -30.17 2.32 7.57
C VAL A 250 -31.37 1.65 6.90
N ARG A 251 -32.16 2.43 6.17
CA ARG A 251 -33.30 1.88 5.42
C ARG A 251 -32.86 0.88 4.35
N ALA A 252 -31.81 1.17 3.59
CA ALA A 252 -31.28 0.25 2.59
C ALA A 252 -30.75 -1.06 3.21
N MET A 253 -30.01 -0.98 4.32
CA MET A 253 -29.53 -2.16 5.07
C MET A 253 -30.69 -3.01 5.61
N SER A 254 -31.80 -2.40 6.02
CA SER A 254 -32.99 -3.12 6.49
C SER A 254 -33.67 -3.98 5.41
N LEU A 255 -33.32 -3.77 4.13
CA LEU A 255 -33.89 -4.47 2.97
C LEU A 255 -33.04 -5.66 2.50
N ILE A 256 -31.89 -5.91 3.13
CA ILE A 256 -30.95 -7.02 2.84
C ILE A 256 -30.98 -8.14 3.92
N PRO A 257 -32.06 -8.40 4.70
CA PRO A 257 -31.98 -9.38 5.78
C PRO A 257 -31.86 -10.82 5.25
N THR A 258 -32.30 -11.08 4.03
CA THR A 258 -32.24 -12.40 3.39
C THR A 258 -31.34 -12.35 2.18
N MET A 259 -30.33 -13.24 2.17
CA MET A 259 -29.46 -13.43 1.02
C MET A 259 -30.26 -14.09 -0.11
N PRO A 260 -30.22 -13.53 -1.34
CA PRO A 260 -30.94 -14.12 -2.46
C PRO A 260 -30.24 -15.39 -2.94
N GLU A 261 -31.01 -16.48 -3.12
CA GLU A 261 -30.52 -17.72 -3.74
C GLU A 261 -30.06 -17.49 -5.18
N ARG A 262 -30.75 -16.60 -5.90
CA ARG A 262 -30.40 -16.15 -7.25
C ARG A 262 -30.29 -14.63 -7.28
N PRO A 263 -29.11 -14.06 -6.98
CA PRO A 263 -28.93 -12.61 -6.99
C PRO A 263 -29.15 -12.03 -8.38
N GLY A 264 -29.76 -10.85 -8.45
CA GLY A 264 -29.71 -10.01 -9.64
C GLY A 264 -28.56 -8.99 -9.57
N MET A 265 -28.22 -8.37 -10.72
CA MET A 265 -27.18 -7.33 -10.78
C MET A 265 -27.43 -6.22 -9.75
N ILE A 266 -28.69 -5.78 -9.60
CA ILE A 266 -29.11 -4.73 -8.66
C ILE A 266 -28.68 -5.00 -7.21
N TYR A 267 -28.62 -6.27 -6.81
CA TYR A 267 -28.22 -6.64 -5.46
C TYR A 267 -26.72 -6.41 -5.26
N VAL A 268 -25.90 -6.78 -6.25
CA VAL A 268 -24.46 -6.52 -6.27
C VAL A 268 -24.19 -5.01 -6.31
N GLU A 269 -24.91 -4.26 -7.17
CA GLU A 269 -24.83 -2.79 -7.21
C GLU A 269 -25.13 -2.18 -5.82
N SER A 270 -26.19 -2.65 -5.15
CA SER A 270 -26.59 -2.17 -3.82
C SER A 270 -25.53 -2.48 -2.76
N LEU A 271 -24.97 -3.70 -2.75
CA LEU A 271 -23.92 -4.07 -1.79
C LEU A 271 -22.68 -3.19 -1.95
N LEU A 272 -22.27 -2.86 -3.19
CA LEU A 272 -21.13 -1.97 -3.43
C LEU A 272 -21.42 -0.53 -2.97
N LEU A 273 -22.63 -0.02 -3.21
CA LEU A 273 -23.02 1.31 -2.72
C LEU A 273 -22.98 1.37 -1.18
N LEU A 274 -23.50 0.34 -0.51
CA LEU A 274 -23.55 0.27 0.95
C LEU A 274 -22.18 -0.01 1.57
N SER A 275 -21.33 -0.81 0.92
CA SER A 275 -19.97 -1.04 1.39
C SER A 275 -19.15 0.24 1.36
N LEU A 276 -19.31 1.05 0.31
CA LEU A 276 -18.68 2.36 0.22
C LEU A 276 -19.24 3.32 1.28
N TYR A 277 -20.57 3.36 1.46
CA TYR A 277 -21.17 4.21 2.48
C TYR A 277 -20.71 3.84 3.90
N SER A 278 -20.49 2.55 4.18
CA SER A 278 -20.01 2.06 5.49
C SER A 278 -18.69 2.70 5.94
N TYR A 279 -17.86 3.18 5.00
CA TYR A 279 -16.61 3.86 5.31
C TYR A 279 -16.81 5.27 5.88
N PHE A 280 -17.88 5.98 5.48
CA PHE A 280 -18.25 7.26 6.08
C PHE A 280 -18.71 7.09 7.54
N LEU A 281 -19.29 5.93 7.87
CA LEU A 281 -19.65 5.55 9.23
C LEU A 281 -18.48 4.97 10.04
N ASN A 282 -17.27 4.94 9.45
CA ASN A 282 -16.09 4.23 9.93
C ASN A 282 -16.36 2.75 10.31
N ARG A 283 -17.38 2.12 9.72
CA ARG A 283 -17.76 0.71 9.92
C ARG A 283 -17.00 -0.20 8.95
N ARG A 284 -15.66 -0.18 8.99
CA ARG A 284 -14.76 -0.89 8.05
C ARG A 284 -15.03 -2.39 7.96
N HIS A 285 -15.30 -3.05 9.10
CA HIS A 285 -15.64 -4.48 9.13
C HIS A 285 -16.98 -4.77 8.44
N SER A 286 -18.00 -3.92 8.63
CA SER A 286 -19.26 -4.05 7.89
C SER A 286 -19.05 -3.86 6.40
N GLY A 287 -18.23 -2.87 5.99
CA GLY A 287 -17.84 -2.69 4.60
C GLY A 287 -17.14 -3.91 4.00
N TYR A 288 -16.21 -4.51 4.75
CA TYR A 288 -15.53 -5.76 4.37
C TYR A 288 -16.51 -6.91 4.16
N MET A 289 -17.46 -7.11 5.09
CA MET A 289 -18.48 -8.16 4.96
C MET A 289 -19.40 -7.95 3.75
N LEU A 290 -19.80 -6.70 3.48
CA LEU A 290 -20.64 -6.35 2.32
C LEU A 290 -19.92 -6.63 1.00
N ILE A 291 -18.63 -6.30 0.88
CA ILE A 291 -17.84 -6.63 -0.31
C ILE A 291 -17.63 -8.13 -0.43
N GLY A 292 -17.41 -8.85 0.67
CA GLY A 292 -17.31 -10.31 0.59
C GLY A 292 -18.60 -10.98 0.15
N SER A 293 -19.76 -10.43 0.53
CA SER A 293 -21.03 -10.84 -0.03
C SER A 293 -21.14 -10.48 -1.53
N ALA A 294 -20.72 -9.28 -1.95
CA ALA A 294 -20.71 -8.90 -3.36
C ALA A 294 -19.80 -9.80 -4.21
N MET A 295 -18.62 -10.16 -3.68
CA MET A 295 -17.67 -11.10 -4.29
C MET A 295 -18.32 -12.47 -4.49
N ARG A 296 -18.87 -13.08 -3.43
CA ARG A 296 -19.51 -14.39 -3.53
C ARG A 296 -20.71 -14.38 -4.48
N LEU A 297 -21.54 -13.34 -4.46
CA LEU A 297 -22.67 -13.23 -5.40
C LEU A 297 -22.22 -12.96 -6.84
N GLY A 298 -21.12 -12.22 -7.02
CA GLY A 298 -20.48 -12.05 -8.31
C GLY A 298 -19.99 -13.37 -8.89
N LEU A 299 -19.44 -14.26 -8.06
CA LEU A 299 -19.07 -15.62 -8.46
C LEU A 299 -20.28 -16.47 -8.81
N VAL A 300 -21.36 -16.42 -8.01
CA VAL A 300 -22.63 -17.11 -8.32
C VAL A 300 -23.20 -16.65 -9.66
N LEU A 301 -23.08 -15.37 -9.98
CA LEU A 301 -23.50 -14.78 -11.26
C LEU A 301 -22.54 -15.06 -12.42
N GLY A 302 -21.38 -15.65 -12.15
CA GLY A 302 -20.31 -15.86 -13.13
C GLY A 302 -19.71 -14.56 -13.67
N LEU A 303 -19.67 -13.48 -12.87
CA LEU A 303 -19.13 -12.18 -13.30
C LEU A 303 -17.60 -12.22 -13.52
N ASN A 304 -16.90 -13.20 -12.93
CA ASN A 304 -15.47 -13.43 -13.15
C ASN A 304 -15.15 -14.14 -14.48
N HIS A 305 -16.15 -14.38 -15.33
CA HIS A 305 -15.99 -14.96 -16.65
C HIS A 305 -16.65 -14.09 -17.72
N ASN A 306 -16.06 -14.08 -18.91
CA ASN A 306 -16.69 -13.47 -20.08
C ASN A 306 -17.97 -14.23 -20.46
N ILE A 307 -19.11 -13.53 -20.53
CA ILE A 307 -20.38 -14.13 -20.96
C ILE A 307 -20.44 -14.24 -22.50
N PRO A 308 -20.80 -15.40 -23.08
CA PRO A 308 -20.90 -15.56 -24.53
C PRO A 308 -21.94 -14.62 -25.17
N LEU A 309 -21.67 -14.18 -26.40
CA LEU A 309 -22.56 -13.29 -27.16
C LEU A 309 -23.97 -13.86 -27.35
N GLN A 310 -24.10 -15.19 -27.48
CA GLN A 310 -25.39 -15.86 -27.64
C GLN A 310 -26.24 -15.80 -26.36
N GLN A 311 -25.61 -15.67 -25.19
CA GLN A 311 -26.29 -15.63 -23.89
C GLN A 311 -26.60 -14.20 -23.42
N CYS A 312 -25.85 -13.20 -23.89
CA CYS A 312 -26.14 -11.80 -23.65
C CYS A 312 -25.77 -10.99 -24.90
N ALA A 313 -26.75 -10.66 -25.73
CA ALA A 313 -26.53 -9.96 -27.00
C ALA A 313 -26.28 -8.45 -26.81
N ASN A 314 -26.83 -7.84 -25.75
CA ASN A 314 -26.68 -6.42 -25.46
C ASN A 314 -25.25 -6.10 -25.00
N ALA A 315 -24.52 -5.30 -25.79
CA ALA A 315 -23.13 -4.93 -25.48
C ALA A 315 -23.00 -4.10 -24.20
N ILE A 316 -23.95 -3.22 -23.91
CA ILE A 316 -23.96 -2.39 -22.70
C ILE A 316 -24.17 -3.27 -21.47
N GLU A 317 -25.04 -4.27 -21.52
CA GLU A 317 -25.24 -5.19 -20.40
C GLU A 317 -24.01 -6.05 -20.15
N ARG A 318 -23.36 -6.56 -21.21
CA ARG A 318 -22.10 -7.29 -21.09
C ARG A 318 -21.00 -6.44 -20.45
N GLU A 319 -20.80 -5.23 -20.94
CA GLU A 319 -19.78 -4.32 -20.40
C GLU A 319 -20.09 -3.91 -18.96
N HIS A 320 -21.37 -3.74 -18.61
CA HIS A 320 -21.78 -3.50 -17.23
C HIS A 320 -21.40 -4.67 -16.32
N ARG A 321 -21.55 -5.93 -16.76
CA ARG A 321 -21.11 -7.12 -16.00
C ARG A 321 -19.59 -7.12 -15.78
N VAL A 322 -18.82 -6.86 -16.83
CA VAL A 322 -17.35 -6.77 -16.77
C VAL A 322 -16.92 -5.69 -15.78
N ARG A 323 -17.42 -4.47 -15.95
CA ARG A 323 -17.04 -3.34 -15.09
C ARG A 323 -17.50 -3.52 -13.65
N LEU A 324 -18.64 -4.16 -13.40
CA LEU A 324 -19.12 -4.43 -12.06
C LEU A 324 -18.25 -5.48 -11.35
N TRP A 325 -17.78 -6.52 -12.05
CA TRP A 325 -16.78 -7.45 -11.52
C TRP A 325 -15.52 -6.71 -11.07
N TRP A 326 -14.99 -5.85 -11.94
CA TRP A 326 -13.79 -5.11 -11.63
C TRP A 326 -13.99 -4.07 -10.51
N ALA A 327 -15.20 -3.53 -10.34
CA ALA A 327 -15.53 -2.71 -9.18
C ALA A 327 -15.46 -3.51 -7.86
N ILE A 328 -15.98 -4.74 -7.83
CA ILE A 328 -15.83 -5.66 -6.69
C ILE A 328 -14.35 -5.92 -6.41
N TYR A 329 -13.57 -6.24 -7.44
CA TYR A 329 -12.14 -6.53 -7.35
C TYR A 329 -11.33 -5.36 -6.77
N VAL A 330 -11.57 -4.14 -7.27
CA VAL A 330 -10.94 -2.90 -6.79
C VAL A 330 -11.30 -2.67 -5.33
N PHE A 331 -12.58 -2.79 -4.97
CA PHE A 331 -13.05 -2.60 -3.59
C PHE A 331 -12.41 -3.60 -2.63
N ASP A 332 -12.35 -4.89 -3.00
CA ASP A 332 -11.72 -5.94 -2.20
C ASP A 332 -10.26 -5.59 -1.86
N ARG A 333 -9.45 -5.28 -2.89
CA ARG A 333 -8.03 -4.96 -2.73
C ARG A 333 -7.82 -3.66 -1.97
N MET A 334 -8.59 -2.61 -2.29
CA MET A 334 -8.48 -1.33 -1.61
C MET A 334 -8.84 -1.42 -0.13
N PHE A 335 -9.90 -2.15 0.22
CA PHE A 335 -10.40 -2.17 1.60
C PHE A 335 -9.52 -3.06 2.46
N THR A 336 -9.17 -4.23 1.94
CA THR A 336 -8.29 -5.19 2.57
C THR A 336 -6.91 -4.59 2.87
N SER A 337 -6.39 -3.73 1.98
CA SER A 337 -5.11 -3.06 2.22
C SER A 337 -5.13 -2.06 3.38
N LYS A 338 -6.30 -1.61 3.85
CA LYS A 338 -6.42 -0.66 4.99
C LYS A 338 -6.53 -1.34 6.34
N ILE A 339 -7.05 -2.57 6.36
CA ILE A 339 -7.26 -3.36 7.58
C ILE A 339 -6.25 -4.50 7.72
N GLY A 340 -5.57 -4.88 6.63
CA GLY A 340 -4.56 -5.94 6.59
C GLY A 340 -5.12 -7.35 6.67
N PHE A 341 -6.26 -7.57 6.00
CA PHE A 341 -6.86 -8.91 5.87
C PHE A 341 -6.34 -9.64 4.62
N PRO A 342 -6.63 -10.94 4.45
CA PRO A 342 -6.34 -11.65 3.21
C PRO A 342 -7.26 -11.23 2.06
N LEU A 343 -6.78 -11.39 0.82
CA LEU A 343 -7.58 -11.19 -0.39
C LEU A 343 -8.61 -12.33 -0.55
N GLN A 344 -9.76 -12.03 -1.14
CA GLN A 344 -10.86 -13.01 -1.23
C GLN A 344 -10.81 -13.91 -2.47
N ILE A 345 -10.11 -13.47 -3.53
CA ILE A 345 -9.95 -14.23 -4.77
C ILE A 345 -8.55 -14.04 -5.34
N ARG A 346 -7.96 -15.13 -5.82
CA ARG A 346 -6.68 -15.13 -6.51
C ARG A 346 -6.85 -14.60 -7.93
N ASP A 347 -5.82 -13.92 -8.44
CA ASP A 347 -5.87 -13.37 -9.79
C ASP A 347 -6.01 -14.44 -10.87
N GLU A 348 -5.48 -15.65 -10.61
CA GLU A 348 -5.55 -16.81 -11.51
C GLU A 348 -6.97 -17.34 -11.72
N ASP A 349 -7.90 -17.06 -10.80
CA ASP A 349 -9.30 -17.52 -10.88
C ASP A 349 -10.21 -16.53 -11.64
N ILE A 350 -9.62 -15.53 -12.30
CA ILE A 350 -10.32 -14.46 -13.01
C ILE A 350 -10.12 -14.63 -14.52
N HIS A 351 -11.23 -14.90 -15.22
CA HIS A 351 -11.26 -15.19 -16.66
C HIS A 351 -12.13 -14.20 -17.44
N VAL A 352 -12.35 -13.00 -16.89
CA VAL A 352 -13.08 -11.90 -17.54
C VAL A 352 -12.08 -10.86 -18.01
N ASP A 353 -12.36 -10.28 -19.18
CA ASP A 353 -11.47 -9.31 -19.80
C ASP A 353 -11.48 -7.98 -19.01
N LEU A 354 -10.44 -7.16 -19.22
CA LEU A 354 -10.44 -5.78 -18.71
C LEU A 354 -11.55 -4.97 -19.41
N PRO A 355 -12.07 -3.91 -18.76
CA PRO A 355 -13.07 -3.03 -19.36
C PRO A 355 -12.63 -2.51 -20.72
N ALA A 356 -13.58 -2.42 -21.65
CA ALA A 356 -13.35 -1.99 -23.01
C ALA A 356 -14.23 -0.79 -23.37
N GLU A 357 -13.77 -0.01 -24.35
CA GLU A 357 -14.61 1.00 -24.99
C GLU A 357 -15.56 0.33 -25.98
N LEU A 358 -16.83 0.72 -25.92
CA LEU A 358 -17.83 0.26 -26.87
C LEU A 358 -17.95 1.27 -28.01
N ALA A 359 -18.05 0.77 -29.25
CA ALA A 359 -18.27 1.60 -30.43
C ALA A 359 -19.67 2.24 -30.47
N ASP A 360 -20.62 1.73 -29.69
CA ASP A 360 -21.97 2.26 -29.58
C ASP A 360 -21.95 3.67 -28.93
N PRO A 361 -22.42 4.72 -29.61
CA PRO A 361 -22.46 6.07 -29.04
C PRO A 361 -23.29 6.18 -27.76
N THR A 362 -24.32 5.34 -27.59
CA THR A 362 -25.17 5.33 -26.38
C THR A 362 -24.40 4.84 -25.14
N ALA A 363 -23.28 4.13 -25.34
CA ALA A 363 -22.41 3.69 -24.26
C ALA A 363 -21.78 4.86 -23.49
N GLN A 364 -21.54 6.00 -24.15
CA GLN A 364 -20.95 7.20 -23.51
C GLN A 364 -21.86 7.83 -22.46
N GLU A 365 -23.18 7.61 -22.56
CA GLU A 365 -24.15 8.06 -21.57
C GLU A 365 -24.19 7.13 -20.35
N GLN A 366 -23.69 5.90 -20.50
CA GLN A 366 -23.72 4.86 -19.48
C GLN A 366 -22.41 4.80 -18.70
N PHE A 367 -21.28 4.76 -19.41
CA PHE A 367 -19.96 4.45 -18.86
C PHE A 367 -19.07 5.68 -18.77
N SER A 368 -18.18 5.67 -17.79
CA SER A 368 -17.10 6.66 -17.65
C SER A 368 -15.84 6.21 -18.40
N ASP A 369 -14.79 7.03 -18.29
CA ASP A 369 -13.48 6.82 -18.87
C ASP A 369 -12.93 5.41 -18.58
N THR A 370 -12.76 4.64 -19.66
CA THR A 370 -12.26 3.26 -19.62
C THR A 370 -10.78 3.21 -19.25
N ALA A 371 -9.97 4.17 -19.71
CA ALA A 371 -8.55 4.21 -19.44
C ALA A 371 -8.29 4.37 -17.94
N TYR A 372 -9.03 5.27 -17.30
CA TYR A 372 -8.99 5.44 -15.85
C TYR A 372 -9.32 4.13 -15.11
N LEU A 373 -10.42 3.46 -15.48
CA LEU A 373 -10.82 2.21 -14.82
C LEU A 373 -9.75 1.12 -14.98
N VAL A 374 -9.18 0.96 -16.18
CA VAL A 374 -8.10 0.00 -16.43
C VAL A 374 -6.86 0.34 -15.58
N ALA A 375 -6.49 1.61 -15.48
CA ALA A 375 -5.39 2.05 -14.62
C ALA A 375 -5.66 1.73 -13.14
N SER A 376 -6.87 2.00 -12.65
CA SER A 376 -7.30 1.70 -11.27
C SER A 376 -7.29 0.19 -10.97
N ILE A 377 -7.73 -0.64 -11.92
CA ILE A 377 -7.70 -2.11 -11.81
C ILE A 377 -6.27 -2.63 -11.72
N ARG A 378 -5.39 -2.17 -12.62
CA ARG A 378 -3.98 -2.56 -12.64
C ARG A 378 -3.27 -2.14 -11.35
N LEU A 379 -3.55 -0.94 -10.84
CA LEU A 379 -3.00 -0.49 -9.57
C LEU A 379 -3.52 -1.34 -8.40
N SER A 380 -4.82 -1.66 -8.40
CA SER A 380 -5.42 -2.52 -7.38
C SER A 380 -4.79 -3.92 -7.37
N ARG A 381 -4.45 -4.47 -8.54
CA ARG A 381 -3.66 -5.73 -8.64
C ARG A 381 -2.33 -5.62 -7.90
N ILE A 382 -1.57 -4.54 -8.13
CA ILE A 382 -0.30 -4.32 -7.43
C ILE A 382 -0.52 -4.19 -5.93
N ILE A 383 -1.56 -3.47 -5.48
CA ILE A 383 -1.93 -3.40 -4.05
C ILE A 383 -2.18 -4.80 -3.48
N GLY A 384 -2.89 -5.67 -4.20
CA GLY A 384 -3.10 -7.06 -3.80
C GLY A 384 -1.78 -7.83 -3.66
N GLN A 385 -0.87 -7.67 -4.63
CA GLN A 385 0.47 -8.27 -4.58
C GLN A 385 1.30 -7.73 -3.40
N THR A 386 1.20 -6.43 -3.08
CA THR A 386 1.86 -5.85 -1.91
C THR A 386 1.37 -6.50 -0.62
N ILE A 387 0.06 -6.68 -0.46
CA ILE A 387 -0.50 -7.34 0.72
C ILE A 387 -0.02 -8.79 0.83
N ASP A 388 0.02 -9.53 -0.27
CA ASP A 388 0.46 -10.93 -0.29
C ASP A 388 1.98 -11.10 -0.08
N LYS A 389 2.81 -10.29 -0.76
CA LYS A 389 4.27 -10.38 -0.74
C LYS A 389 4.93 -9.75 0.48
N ILE A 390 4.38 -8.64 0.98
CA ILE A 390 4.96 -7.90 2.10
C ILE A 390 4.27 -8.24 3.40
N TYR A 391 2.93 -8.32 3.40
CA TYR A 391 2.12 -8.47 4.62
C TYR A 391 1.56 -9.88 4.84
N GLY A 392 1.77 -10.79 3.89
CA GLY A 392 1.39 -12.19 3.99
C GLY A 392 2.28 -12.94 4.98
N ARG A 393 1.67 -13.85 5.74
CA ARG A 393 2.37 -14.73 6.70
C ARG A 393 2.90 -16.02 6.07
N LYS A 394 2.80 -16.16 4.74
CA LYS A 394 3.31 -17.33 4.03
C LYS A 394 4.83 -17.26 3.92
N HIS A 395 5.48 -18.42 3.94
CA HIS A 395 6.89 -18.50 3.59
C HIS A 395 7.05 -18.17 2.11
N HIS A 396 8.00 -17.27 1.83
CA HIS A 396 8.38 -16.89 0.48
C HIS A 396 9.77 -17.42 0.22
N ILE A 397 9.99 -17.88 -1.01
CA ILE A 397 11.31 -18.37 -1.44
C ILE A 397 12.20 -17.17 -1.74
N GLU A 398 11.64 -16.10 -2.32
CA GLU A 398 12.38 -14.88 -2.65
C GLU A 398 12.73 -14.06 -1.38
N PRO A 399 13.95 -13.50 -1.29
CA PRO A 399 14.31 -12.55 -0.24
C PRO A 399 13.40 -11.32 -0.21
N PHE A 400 13.25 -10.70 0.96
CA PHE A 400 12.33 -9.57 1.17
C PHE A 400 12.59 -8.40 0.22
N MET A 401 13.84 -7.95 0.10
CA MET A 401 14.20 -6.85 -0.81
C MET A 401 13.92 -7.18 -2.27
N GLN A 402 14.04 -8.45 -2.68
CA GLN A 402 13.68 -8.87 -4.04
C GLN A 402 12.17 -8.69 -4.27
N ARG A 403 11.35 -9.03 -3.27
CA ARG A 403 9.90 -8.82 -3.35
C ARG A 403 9.54 -7.33 -3.43
N GLU A 404 10.24 -6.47 -2.69
CA GLU A 404 10.06 -5.01 -2.77
C GLU A 404 10.47 -4.45 -4.13
N GLN A 405 11.62 -4.87 -4.66
CA GLN A 405 12.10 -4.47 -5.99
C GLN A 405 11.08 -4.85 -7.08
N GLN A 406 10.54 -6.08 -7.05
CA GLN A 406 9.51 -6.51 -7.99
C GLN A 406 8.24 -5.64 -7.93
N LEU A 407 7.83 -5.22 -6.73
CA LEU A 407 6.68 -4.34 -6.56
C LEU A 407 6.97 -2.92 -7.08
N LEU A 408 8.16 -2.38 -6.82
CA LEU A 408 8.58 -1.08 -7.32
C LEU A 408 8.74 -1.07 -8.85
N LEU A 409 9.24 -2.15 -9.46
CA LEU A 409 9.24 -2.33 -10.92
C LEU A 409 7.81 -2.32 -11.48
N ALA A 410 6.89 -3.07 -10.87
CA ALA A 410 5.48 -3.08 -11.29
C ALA A 410 4.82 -1.69 -11.18
N LEU A 411 5.15 -0.91 -10.15
CA LEU A 411 4.68 0.46 -9.96
C LEU A 411 5.28 1.42 -11.01
N GLN A 412 6.56 1.27 -11.33
CA GLN A 412 7.21 2.05 -12.38
C GLN A 412 6.59 1.76 -13.76
N ASP A 413 6.36 0.48 -14.06
CA ASP A 413 5.70 0.06 -15.30
C ASP A 413 4.25 0.55 -15.39
N TRP A 414 3.53 0.52 -14.27
CA TRP A 414 2.18 1.08 -14.20
C TRP A 414 2.17 2.55 -14.60
N LEU A 415 3.07 3.35 -14.02
CA LEU A 415 3.18 4.78 -14.30
C LEU A 415 3.52 5.06 -15.77
N LYS A 416 4.52 4.34 -16.32
CA LYS A 416 4.90 4.41 -17.74
C LYS A 416 3.73 4.06 -18.66
N SER A 417 2.87 3.13 -18.26
CA SER A 417 1.73 2.66 -19.05
C SER A 417 0.52 3.60 -19.06
N LEU A 418 0.50 4.63 -18.22
CA LEU A 418 -0.65 5.53 -18.12
C LEU A 418 -0.83 6.37 -19.40
N PRO A 419 -2.07 6.49 -19.92
CA PRO A 419 -2.41 7.46 -20.95
C PRO A 419 -2.26 8.90 -20.45
N GLU A 420 -1.95 9.82 -21.37
CA GLU A 420 -1.61 11.21 -21.03
C GLU A 420 -2.69 11.95 -20.22
N HIS A 421 -3.98 11.74 -20.53
CA HIS A 421 -5.09 12.39 -19.82
C HIS A 421 -5.35 11.81 -18.41
N VAL A 422 -4.71 10.69 -18.05
CA VAL A 422 -4.80 10.04 -16.72
C VAL A 422 -3.56 10.38 -15.86
N ARG A 423 -2.53 10.99 -16.46
CA ARG A 423 -1.34 11.43 -15.74
C ARG A 423 -1.62 12.71 -14.96
N LEU A 424 -0.90 12.88 -13.87
CA LEU A 424 -0.90 14.11 -13.09
C LEU A 424 0.22 14.99 -13.60
N ARG A 425 -0.09 16.16 -14.18
CA ARG A 425 0.92 17.06 -14.73
C ARG A 425 1.16 18.23 -13.79
N GLN A 426 2.42 18.62 -13.64
CA GLN A 426 2.82 19.77 -12.81
C GLN A 426 2.24 21.10 -13.32
N GLU A 427 1.92 21.21 -14.61
CA GLU A 427 1.36 22.42 -15.22
C GLU A 427 -0.17 22.54 -15.04
N ASP A 428 -0.84 21.49 -14.56
CA ASP A 428 -2.28 21.53 -14.37
C ASP A 428 -2.61 22.36 -13.12
N SER A 429 -3.12 23.58 -13.32
CA SER A 429 -3.46 24.50 -12.22
C SER A 429 -4.52 23.95 -11.24
N ALA A 430 -5.31 22.98 -11.69
CA ALA A 430 -6.30 22.26 -10.89
C ALA A 430 -6.60 20.90 -11.54
N PRO A 431 -5.82 19.84 -11.25
CA PRO A 431 -6.04 18.53 -11.83
C PRO A 431 -7.41 17.95 -11.43
N PRO A 432 -8.06 17.13 -12.27
CA PRO A 432 -9.34 16.55 -11.93
C PRO A 432 -9.24 15.65 -10.67
N LYS A 433 -10.16 15.81 -9.71
CA LYS A 433 -10.13 15.09 -8.41
C LYS A 433 -9.93 13.57 -8.48
N HIS A 434 -10.55 12.92 -9.47
CA HIS A 434 -10.43 11.48 -9.66
C HIS A 434 -9.01 11.07 -10.09
N ILE A 435 -8.29 11.91 -10.84
CA ILE A 435 -6.87 11.74 -11.16
C ILE A 435 -6.03 11.90 -9.90
N VAL A 436 -6.25 12.96 -9.12
CA VAL A 436 -5.59 13.14 -7.81
C VAL A 436 -5.81 11.92 -6.91
N SER A 437 -7.04 11.40 -6.85
CA SER A 437 -7.37 10.20 -6.07
C SER A 437 -6.61 8.95 -6.54
N LEU A 438 -6.42 8.78 -7.85
CA LEU A 438 -5.66 7.66 -8.43
C LEU A 438 -4.17 7.74 -8.05
N HIS A 439 -3.58 8.94 -8.14
CA HIS A 439 -2.18 9.16 -7.77
C HIS A 439 -1.95 9.09 -6.26
N LEU A 440 -2.90 9.51 -5.43
CA LEU A 440 -2.88 9.26 -3.98
C LEU A 440 -2.90 7.76 -3.66
N GLN A 441 -3.70 6.98 -4.39
CA GLN A 441 -3.72 5.52 -4.26
C GLN A 441 -2.39 4.90 -4.69
N PHE A 442 -1.77 5.41 -5.75
CA PHE A 442 -0.45 4.99 -6.22
C PHE A 442 0.63 5.22 -5.18
N ASN A 443 0.72 6.46 -4.67
CA ASN A 443 1.65 6.82 -3.60
C ASN A 443 1.43 5.95 -2.35
N GLN A 444 0.18 5.70 -1.98
CA GLN A 444 -0.12 4.82 -0.86
C GLN A 444 0.36 3.38 -1.09
N CYS A 445 0.32 2.88 -2.33
CA CYS A 445 0.84 1.56 -2.68
C CYS A 445 2.37 1.52 -2.55
N VAL A 446 3.08 2.56 -2.99
CA VAL A 446 4.52 2.73 -2.77
C VAL A 446 4.82 2.71 -1.27
N ILE A 447 4.16 3.57 -0.48
CA ILE A 447 4.33 3.64 0.99
C ILE A 447 4.07 2.28 1.63
N LEU A 448 3.02 1.55 1.22
CA LEU A 448 2.75 0.22 1.77
C LEU A 448 3.87 -0.78 1.47
N ALA A 449 4.45 -0.73 0.27
CA ALA A 449 5.53 -1.62 -0.11
C ALA A 449 6.82 -1.34 0.67
N THR A 450 7.15 -0.05 0.90
CA THR A 450 8.48 0.37 1.36
C THR A 450 8.56 0.79 2.84
N ARG A 451 7.43 1.14 3.48
CA ARG A 451 7.43 1.57 4.90
C ARG A 451 8.00 0.56 5.91
N PRO A 452 7.98 -0.77 5.70
CA PRO A 452 8.65 -1.69 6.62
C PRO A 452 10.15 -1.42 6.70
N ILE A 453 10.80 -1.17 5.56
CA ILE A 453 12.22 -0.81 5.50
C ILE A 453 12.46 0.54 6.15
N LEU A 454 11.62 1.54 5.86
CA LEU A 454 11.74 2.85 6.50
C LEU A 454 11.70 2.76 8.04
N LEU A 455 10.78 1.97 8.60
CA LEU A 455 10.72 1.76 10.06
C LEU A 455 11.91 0.96 10.58
N HIS A 456 12.36 -0.05 9.83
CA HIS A 456 13.53 -0.84 10.20
C HIS A 456 14.79 0.02 10.29
N THR A 457 14.98 0.94 9.33
CA THR A 457 16.08 1.91 9.35
C THR A 457 16.06 2.77 10.62
N LEU A 458 14.88 3.22 11.04
CA LEU A 458 14.71 3.94 12.31
C LEU A 458 15.09 3.09 13.53
N PHE A 459 14.75 1.81 13.52
CA PHE A 459 15.09 0.91 14.63
C PHE A 459 16.60 0.66 14.70
N GLN A 460 17.22 0.46 13.54
CA GLN A 460 18.67 0.28 13.44
C GLN A 460 19.44 1.55 13.80
N SER A 461 18.96 2.75 13.47
CA SER A 461 19.66 4.00 13.81
C SER A 461 19.79 4.22 15.32
N GLY A 462 18.91 3.63 16.14
CA GLY A 462 19.05 3.63 17.60
C GLY A 462 20.18 2.73 18.13
N HIS A 463 20.60 1.73 17.35
CA HIS A 463 21.55 0.69 17.78
C HIS A 463 22.90 0.75 17.03
N ARG A 464 22.95 1.36 15.85
CA ARG A 464 24.17 1.50 15.03
C ARG A 464 25.15 2.52 15.62
N ARG A 465 26.44 2.27 15.42
CA ARG A 465 27.50 3.24 15.71
C ARG A 465 27.49 4.36 14.66
N PRO A 466 27.88 5.61 15.00
CA PRO A 466 27.84 6.76 14.08
C PRO A 466 28.65 6.63 12.78
N SER A 467 29.46 5.56 12.62
CA SER A 467 30.37 5.35 11.49
C SER A 467 29.90 4.29 10.48
N GLU A 468 28.74 3.66 10.69
CA GLU A 468 28.23 2.59 9.82
C GLU A 468 27.05 3.06 8.98
N ASP A 469 27.34 3.41 7.72
CA ASP A 469 26.31 3.79 6.75
C ASP A 469 25.36 2.63 6.43
N PHE A 470 24.11 2.97 6.16
CA PHE A 470 23.12 1.99 5.70
C PHE A 470 23.47 1.47 4.30
N PRO A 471 23.15 0.21 3.96
CA PRO A 471 23.30 -0.28 2.60
C PRO A 471 22.52 0.58 1.60
N GLN A 472 23.11 0.86 0.44
CA GLN A 472 22.48 1.72 -0.57
C GLN A 472 21.04 1.31 -0.95
N PRO A 473 20.69 0.01 -1.11
CA PRO A 473 19.31 -0.39 -1.37
C PRO A 473 18.32 0.03 -0.28
N VAL A 474 18.73 -0.03 0.99
CA VAL A 474 17.91 0.35 2.15
C VAL A 474 17.65 1.86 2.13
N ILE A 475 18.67 2.66 1.79
CA ILE A 475 18.55 4.11 1.62
C ILE A 475 17.56 4.42 0.50
N THR A 476 17.76 3.82 -0.68
CA THR A 476 16.92 4.07 -1.87
C THR A 476 15.45 3.68 -1.67
N ILE A 477 15.16 2.56 -1.00
CA ILE A 477 13.78 2.17 -0.65
C ILE A 477 13.17 3.14 0.38
N SER A 478 13.96 3.57 1.36
CA SER A 478 13.52 4.55 2.37
C SER A 478 13.20 5.90 1.73
N GLU A 479 14.06 6.40 0.84
CA GLU A 479 13.85 7.62 0.04
C GLU A 479 12.56 7.54 -0.77
N ALA A 480 12.30 6.41 -1.45
CA ALA A 480 11.06 6.20 -2.19
C ALA A 480 9.81 6.29 -1.30
N CYS A 481 9.87 5.74 -0.08
CA CYS A 481 8.80 5.85 0.90
C CYS A 481 8.54 7.32 1.29
N ILE A 482 9.62 8.05 1.60
CA ILE A 482 9.57 9.44 2.04
C ILE A 482 9.03 10.32 0.91
N HIS A 483 9.50 10.11 -0.30
CA HIS A 483 9.08 10.88 -1.46
C HIS A 483 7.61 10.67 -1.81
N ALA A 484 7.14 9.42 -1.81
CA ALA A 484 5.72 9.12 -1.99
C ALA A 484 4.86 9.75 -0.88
N ALA A 485 5.36 9.79 0.36
CA ALA A 485 4.68 10.45 1.48
C ALA A 485 4.63 11.98 1.32
N ARG A 486 5.74 12.62 0.92
CA ARG A 486 5.77 14.07 0.63
C ARG A 486 4.81 14.43 -0.50
N HIS A 487 4.83 13.69 -1.60
CA HIS A 487 3.92 13.94 -2.72
C HIS A 487 2.45 13.77 -2.32
N SER A 488 2.10 12.70 -1.59
CA SER A 488 0.73 12.52 -1.07
C SER A 488 0.32 13.61 -0.10
N TYR A 489 1.22 14.05 0.78
CA TYR A 489 0.96 15.16 1.69
C TYR A 489 0.66 16.43 0.90
N SER A 490 1.53 16.82 -0.05
CA SER A 490 1.34 18.03 -0.85
C SER A 490 0.02 18.05 -1.61
N LEU A 491 -0.37 16.95 -2.27
CA LEU A 491 -1.66 16.86 -2.97
C LEU A 491 -2.87 17.07 -2.06
N ILE A 492 -2.80 16.58 -0.82
CA ILE A 492 -3.88 16.75 0.16
C ILE A 492 -3.90 18.18 0.70
N ILE A 493 -2.73 18.79 0.93
CA ILE A 493 -2.63 20.20 1.32
C ILE A 493 -3.18 21.11 0.22
N GLU A 494 -2.87 20.84 -1.05
CA GLU A 494 -3.43 21.60 -2.18
C GLU A 494 -4.96 21.50 -2.22
N GLU A 495 -5.54 20.30 -2.06
CA GLU A 495 -6.99 20.13 -1.96
C GLU A 495 -7.59 20.84 -0.74
N TRP A 496 -6.86 20.92 0.37
CA TRP A 496 -7.27 21.68 1.55
C TRP A 496 -7.27 23.19 1.29
N VAL A 497 -6.16 23.72 0.76
CA VAL A 497 -5.99 25.15 0.44
C VAL A 497 -7.03 25.61 -0.60
N ASN A 498 -7.32 24.78 -1.60
CA ASN A 498 -8.33 25.05 -2.61
C ASN A 498 -9.78 24.87 -2.12
N GLY A 499 -9.98 24.46 -0.86
CA GLY A 499 -11.30 24.22 -0.27
C GLY A 499 -12.06 23.06 -0.93
N SER A 500 -11.34 22.15 -1.58
CA SER A 500 -11.88 21.05 -2.37
C SER A 500 -11.77 19.69 -1.68
N LEU A 501 -11.08 19.62 -0.54
CA LEU A 501 -10.92 18.41 0.27
C LEU A 501 -12.27 17.77 0.66
N PRO A 502 -12.48 16.47 0.38
CA PRO A 502 -13.68 15.76 0.83
C PRO A 502 -13.71 15.58 2.35
N MET A 503 -14.36 16.50 3.07
CA MET A 503 -14.31 16.55 4.54
C MET A 503 -14.87 15.31 5.24
N TYR A 504 -15.87 14.64 4.68
CA TYR A 504 -16.39 13.35 5.18
C TYR A 504 -15.65 12.12 4.62
N GLY A 505 -14.72 12.31 3.68
CA GLY A 505 -14.05 11.23 2.97
C GLY A 505 -13.07 10.46 3.86
N TYR A 506 -13.22 9.14 3.92
CA TYR A 506 -12.28 8.26 4.61
C TYR A 506 -10.88 8.27 3.99
N PHE A 507 -10.80 8.12 2.67
CA PHE A 507 -9.53 7.83 1.99
C PHE A 507 -8.53 8.97 2.12
N TYR A 508 -8.98 10.22 1.95
CA TYR A 508 -8.12 11.39 2.13
C TYR A 508 -7.58 11.50 3.56
N ALA A 509 -8.41 11.29 4.58
CA ALA A 509 -7.96 11.27 5.97
C ALA A 509 -6.92 10.16 6.22
N GLN A 510 -7.13 8.97 5.65
CA GLN A 510 -6.21 7.85 5.78
C GLN A 510 -4.88 8.10 5.04
N TYR A 511 -4.92 8.65 3.82
CA TYR A 511 -3.72 8.98 3.05
C TYR A 511 -2.88 10.06 3.75
N LEU A 512 -3.53 11.10 4.31
CA LEU A 512 -2.87 12.13 5.09
C LEU A 512 -2.20 11.54 6.33
N PHE A 513 -2.92 10.70 7.07
CA PHE A 513 -2.39 10.00 8.24
C PHE A 513 -1.19 9.12 7.88
N SER A 514 -1.31 8.27 6.84
CA SER A 514 -0.22 7.37 6.44
C SER A 514 1.02 8.13 5.99
N SER A 515 0.84 9.23 5.26
CA SER A 515 1.94 10.07 4.78
C SER A 515 2.62 10.76 5.95
N CYS A 516 1.84 11.35 6.87
CA CYS A 516 2.35 11.99 8.08
C CYS A 516 3.19 11.04 8.94
N ILE A 517 2.76 9.79 9.15
CA ILE A 517 3.57 8.82 9.92
C ILE A 517 4.92 8.55 9.23
N ALA A 518 4.96 8.43 7.91
CA ALA A 518 6.22 8.25 7.18
C ALA A 518 7.12 9.50 7.26
N LEU A 519 6.53 10.71 7.19
CA LEU A 519 7.25 11.98 7.34
C LEU A 519 7.80 12.19 8.77
N VAL A 520 7.08 11.74 9.80
CA VAL A 520 7.62 11.71 11.17
C VAL A 520 8.87 10.84 11.24
N ILE A 521 8.86 9.65 10.61
CA ILE A 521 10.04 8.78 10.56
C ILE A 521 11.18 9.47 9.79
N SER A 522 10.87 10.12 8.67
CA SER A 522 11.83 10.90 7.88
C SER A 522 12.55 11.95 8.73
N GLY A 523 11.82 12.76 9.48
CA GLY A 523 12.43 13.80 10.31
C GLY A 523 13.17 13.28 11.55
N LEU A 524 12.97 12.02 11.93
CA LEU A 524 13.77 11.33 12.95
C LEU A 524 15.02 10.64 12.38
N LEU A 525 15.20 10.61 11.06
CA LEU A 525 16.32 9.99 10.36
C LEU A 525 17.12 11.02 9.55
N PRO A 526 18.01 11.83 10.17
CA PRO A 526 18.76 12.87 9.47
C PRO A 526 19.68 12.36 8.33
N SER A 527 20.04 11.08 8.33
CA SER A 527 20.92 10.48 7.31
C SER A 527 20.22 10.20 5.98
N ILE A 528 18.88 10.16 5.95
CA ILE A 528 18.09 9.79 4.76
C ILE A 528 16.93 10.76 4.56
N GLY A 529 16.25 11.12 5.64
CA GLY A 529 15.14 12.05 5.65
C GLY A 529 15.55 13.49 5.91
N ASN A 530 14.56 14.33 6.17
CA ASN A 530 14.75 15.75 6.46
C ASN A 530 14.04 16.12 7.78
N PRO A 531 14.74 16.70 8.77
CA PRO A 531 14.12 17.16 10.01
C PRO A 531 12.90 18.08 9.82
N ALA A 532 12.87 18.88 8.75
CA ALA A 532 11.74 19.75 8.41
C ALA A 532 10.44 18.97 8.13
N ASP A 533 10.52 17.68 7.78
CA ASP A 533 9.34 16.84 7.57
C ASP A 533 8.51 16.65 8.86
N LEU A 534 9.09 16.89 10.05
CA LEU A 534 8.34 16.87 11.31
C LEU A 534 7.25 17.95 11.38
N GLU A 535 7.40 19.06 10.66
CA GLU A 535 6.39 20.13 10.60
C GLU A 535 5.06 19.62 10.03
N ALA A 536 5.12 18.60 9.15
CA ALA A 536 3.94 17.97 8.57
C ALA A 536 2.99 17.41 9.64
N LEU A 537 3.52 17.04 10.83
CA LEU A 537 2.73 16.53 11.94
C LEU A 537 1.72 17.55 12.46
N GLU A 538 2.10 18.82 12.60
CA GLU A 538 1.20 19.87 13.10
C GLU A 538 0.06 20.13 12.12
N THR A 539 0.39 20.34 10.84
CA THR A 539 -0.59 20.60 9.80
C THR A 539 -1.54 19.42 9.59
N ALA A 540 -1.02 18.19 9.55
CA ALA A 540 -1.84 17.00 9.38
C ALA A 540 -2.78 16.80 10.58
N THR A 541 -2.29 17.05 11.79
CA THR A 541 -3.11 16.98 13.02
C THR A 541 -4.24 18.01 12.98
N GLU A 542 -3.97 19.26 12.57
CA GLU A 542 -4.98 20.31 12.44
C GLU A 542 -6.03 19.96 11.37
N ILE A 543 -5.62 19.50 10.18
CA ILE A 543 -6.58 19.12 9.13
C ILE A 543 -7.48 17.97 9.59
N LEU A 544 -6.91 16.93 10.21
CA LEU A 544 -7.70 15.81 10.72
C LEU A 544 -8.62 16.23 11.86
N HIS A 545 -8.19 17.15 12.73
CA HIS A 545 -9.04 17.76 13.75
C HIS A 545 -10.23 18.47 13.11
N ARG A 546 -10.01 19.30 12.08
CA ARG A 546 -11.08 20.01 11.36
C ARG A 546 -12.05 19.05 10.65
N MET A 547 -11.54 17.96 10.07
CA MET A 547 -12.39 16.91 9.51
C MET A 547 -13.23 16.23 10.59
N SER A 548 -12.62 15.95 11.76
CA SER A 548 -13.31 15.39 12.92
C SER A 548 -14.42 16.32 13.43
N ASP A 549 -14.16 17.62 13.56
CA ASP A 549 -15.15 18.63 13.98
C ASP A 549 -16.37 18.67 13.06
N GLN A 550 -16.19 18.37 11.77
CA GLN A 550 -17.29 18.30 10.80
C GLN A 550 -18.04 16.97 10.82
N GLY A 551 -17.62 16.01 11.65
CA GLY A 551 -18.27 14.70 11.81
C GLY A 551 -17.60 13.56 11.04
N ASN A 552 -16.35 13.71 10.58
CA ASN A 552 -15.60 12.60 10.00
C ASN A 552 -15.05 11.68 11.10
N LEU A 553 -15.72 10.55 11.28
CA LEU A 553 -15.40 9.56 12.32
C LEU A 553 -14.01 8.93 12.15
N ALA A 554 -13.56 8.72 10.91
CA ALA A 554 -12.24 8.16 10.65
C ALA A 554 -11.12 9.18 10.91
N ALA A 555 -11.35 10.46 10.57
CA ALA A 555 -10.42 11.53 10.90
C ALA A 555 -10.25 11.68 12.41
N SER A 556 -11.31 11.50 13.20
CA SER A 556 -11.23 11.47 14.67
C SER A 556 -10.26 10.39 15.19
N GLU A 557 -10.35 9.17 14.66
CA GLU A 557 -9.44 8.07 14.99
C GLU A 557 -7.99 8.40 14.59
N PHE A 558 -7.77 8.94 13.39
CA PHE A 558 -6.42 9.25 12.92
C PHE A 558 -5.80 10.45 13.64
N HIS A 559 -6.59 11.49 13.92
CA HIS A 559 -6.19 12.63 14.74
C HIS A 559 -5.70 12.18 16.12
N GLU A 560 -6.45 11.30 16.78
CA GLU A 560 -6.10 10.77 18.09
C GLU A 560 -4.86 9.86 18.06
N ASN A 561 -4.60 9.17 16.93
CA ASN A 561 -3.33 8.47 16.72
C ASN A 561 -2.15 9.44 16.56
N LEU A 562 -2.28 10.50 15.74
CA LEU A 562 -1.21 11.49 15.57
C LEU A 562 -0.89 12.22 16.87
N LYS A 563 -1.91 12.56 17.67
CA LYS A 563 -1.72 13.16 18.99
C LYS A 563 -0.87 12.27 19.90
N ARG A 564 -1.11 10.96 19.92
CA ARG A 564 -0.27 10.02 20.69
C ARG A 564 1.14 9.89 20.13
N VAL A 565 1.32 9.96 18.81
CA VAL A 565 2.66 10.00 18.21
C VAL A 565 3.39 11.26 18.65
N LYS A 566 2.75 12.43 18.57
CA LYS A 566 3.31 13.71 19.04
C LYS A 566 3.71 13.67 20.51
N GLN A 567 2.91 13.04 21.36
CA GLN A 567 3.21 12.84 22.79
C GLN A 567 4.37 11.89 23.06
N ALA A 568 4.61 10.93 22.15
CA ALA A 568 5.71 9.97 22.28
C ALA A 568 7.03 10.52 21.73
N LEU A 569 7.00 11.60 20.94
CA LEU A 569 8.23 12.26 20.50
C LEU A 569 9.00 12.82 21.71
N PRO A 570 10.34 12.75 21.71
CA PRO A 570 11.15 13.34 22.76
C PRO A 570 10.84 14.84 22.85
N ALA A 571 10.45 15.31 24.04
CA ALA A 571 10.15 16.73 24.24
C ALA A 571 11.38 17.58 23.89
N ASN A 572 11.16 18.70 23.20
CA ASN A 572 12.17 19.75 23.06
C ASN A 572 12.71 20.07 24.46
N SER A 573 14.00 19.85 24.65
CA SER A 573 14.69 19.92 25.92
C SER A 573 14.87 21.37 26.39
N ASP A 574 13.79 22.05 26.76
CA ASP A 574 13.87 23.36 27.42
C ASP A 574 13.19 23.40 28.81
N ASP A 575 12.33 22.43 29.17
CA ASP A 575 11.61 22.47 30.47
C ASP A 575 12.08 21.45 31.54
N ALA A 576 13.13 20.66 31.28
CA ALA A 576 13.63 19.65 32.22
C ALA A 576 14.73 20.15 33.18
N ARG A 577 14.66 21.40 33.63
CA ARG A 577 15.44 21.90 34.78
C ARG A 577 14.53 22.31 35.93
N ALA A 578 13.69 21.40 36.41
CA ALA A 578 13.10 21.50 37.74
C ALA A 578 12.71 20.14 38.31
N GLY A 579 13.65 19.51 39.04
CA GLY A 579 13.33 18.71 40.22
C GLY A 579 13.05 17.21 40.05
N GLN A 580 13.86 16.44 40.78
CA GLN A 580 13.66 15.07 41.28
C GLN A 580 14.09 13.89 40.38
N GLU A 581 15.22 13.29 40.78
CA GLU A 581 15.58 11.90 40.48
C GLU A 581 14.49 10.93 40.97
N PRO A 582 14.32 9.78 40.30
CA PRO A 582 14.84 8.56 40.92
C PRO A 582 15.53 7.59 39.93
N ARG A 583 16.39 6.77 40.53
CA ARG A 583 17.20 5.69 39.95
C ARG A 583 16.35 4.55 39.37
N SER A 584 16.55 4.23 38.09
CA SER A 584 16.52 2.88 37.54
C SER A 584 17.36 2.82 36.26
N HIS A 585 18.34 1.91 36.22
CA HIS A 585 19.22 1.72 35.07
C HIS A 585 18.50 0.90 33.99
N THR A 586 17.90 1.61 33.04
CA THR A 586 17.62 1.12 31.68
C THR A 586 18.31 2.08 30.72
N PRO A 587 19.09 1.61 29.73
CA PRO A 587 19.78 2.49 28.80
C PRO A 587 18.72 3.24 27.97
N ARG A 588 18.55 4.54 28.23
CA ARG A 588 17.79 5.41 27.33
C ARG A 588 18.57 5.49 26.01
N LEU A 589 17.95 5.07 24.92
CA LEU A 589 18.45 5.30 23.57
C LEU A 589 18.63 6.81 23.37
N SER A 590 19.87 7.23 23.14
CA SER A 590 20.25 8.63 22.88
C SER A 590 19.78 9.02 21.48
N ILE A 591 18.52 9.41 21.32
CA ILE A 591 18.05 10.06 20.09
C ILE A 591 18.67 11.47 20.06
N PRO A 592 19.29 11.91 18.95
CA PRO A 592 19.90 13.25 18.88
C PRO A 592 18.90 14.35 19.26
N SER A 593 19.32 15.27 20.13
CA SER A 593 18.52 16.44 20.48
C SER A 593 18.44 17.41 19.29
N VAL A 594 17.22 17.84 18.97
CA VAL A 594 16.90 18.71 17.82
C VAL A 594 17.66 20.05 17.85
N GLN A 595 18.11 20.52 19.01
CA GLN A 595 18.83 21.80 19.15
C GLN A 595 20.30 21.78 18.69
N ALA A 596 20.95 20.62 18.55
CA ALA A 596 22.39 20.58 18.22
C ALA A 596 22.72 20.86 16.75
N LEU A 597 21.73 20.93 15.86
CA LEU A 597 21.91 21.07 14.41
C LEU A 597 21.58 22.47 13.84
N VAL A 598 21.24 23.45 14.70
CA VAL A 598 20.76 24.77 14.27
C VAL A 598 21.71 25.93 14.65
N ALA A 599 22.89 25.64 15.23
CA ALA A 599 23.82 26.70 15.62
C ALA A 599 24.95 26.88 14.59
N ASP A 600 24.65 27.58 13.49
CA ASP A 600 25.65 28.41 12.80
C ASP A 600 24.96 29.66 12.23
N PRO A 601 24.95 30.80 12.93
CA PRO A 601 24.20 31.98 12.54
C PRO A 601 25.09 32.94 11.77
N GLU A 602 25.24 32.77 10.45
CA GLU A 602 25.76 33.83 9.57
C GLU A 602 25.41 33.56 8.09
N LEU A 603 24.17 33.85 7.68
CA LEU A 603 23.89 34.56 6.42
C LEU A 603 22.43 35.05 6.36
N GLU A 604 22.28 36.27 5.89
CA GLU A 604 21.08 37.12 5.99
C GLU A 604 19.93 36.74 5.03
N SER A 605 18.72 36.92 5.56
CA SER A 605 17.50 37.40 4.87
C SER A 605 17.09 36.76 3.53
N HIS A 606 16.25 35.73 3.60
CA HIS A 606 15.00 35.65 2.82
C HIS A 606 14.00 34.79 3.60
N ASN A 607 13.05 35.46 4.24
CA ASN A 607 11.98 34.84 5.03
C ASN A 607 10.76 34.62 4.11
N GLU A 608 10.66 33.43 3.52
CA GLU A 608 9.40 32.87 3.04
C GLU A 608 9.23 31.51 3.74
N GLY A 609 8.05 31.27 4.33
CA GLY A 609 7.68 29.96 4.85
C GLY A 609 7.54 28.99 3.68
N VAL A 610 8.57 28.19 3.44
CA VAL A 610 8.63 27.27 2.30
C VAL A 610 7.94 25.96 2.68
N LEU A 611 6.68 25.82 2.26
CA LEU A 611 6.13 24.53 1.82
C LEU A 611 7.23 23.76 1.08
N PRO A 612 7.49 22.47 1.34
CA PRO A 612 8.44 21.72 0.53
C PRO A 612 8.08 21.96 -0.94
N PRO A 613 9.05 22.36 -1.79
CA PRO A 613 8.73 22.90 -3.10
C PRO A 613 7.83 21.92 -3.84
N ALA A 614 6.83 22.45 -4.57
CA ALA A 614 5.83 21.74 -5.38
C ALA A 614 6.42 20.87 -6.51
N ASN A 615 7.71 20.55 -6.44
CA ASN A 615 8.54 20.04 -7.52
C ASN A 615 8.92 18.57 -7.36
N TYR A 616 8.38 17.83 -6.39
CA TYR A 616 8.77 16.43 -6.16
C TYR A 616 7.57 15.49 -6.34
N THR A 617 7.38 14.96 -7.56
CA THR A 617 6.37 13.93 -7.86
C THR A 617 6.96 12.54 -7.66
N THR A 618 6.18 11.56 -7.21
CA THR A 618 6.66 10.17 -7.02
C THR A 618 7.32 9.59 -8.27
N GLU A 619 6.94 10.05 -9.47
CA GLU A 619 7.63 9.76 -10.71
C GLU A 619 9.12 10.13 -10.69
N MET A 620 9.47 11.29 -10.12
CA MET A 620 10.84 11.75 -10.02
C MET A 620 11.69 10.84 -9.15
N ALA A 621 11.14 10.30 -8.05
CA ALA A 621 11.85 9.29 -7.25
C ALA A 621 12.15 8.03 -8.06
N PHE A 622 11.25 7.62 -8.95
CA PHE A 622 11.52 6.52 -9.88
C PHE A 622 12.60 6.86 -10.91
N LEU A 623 12.87 8.12 -11.21
CA LEU A 623 13.88 8.57 -12.18
C LEU A 623 15.26 8.80 -11.55
N GLU A 624 15.38 8.75 -10.22
CA GLU A 624 16.67 8.92 -9.55
C GLU A 624 17.66 7.81 -9.95
N PRO A 625 18.95 8.13 -10.18
CA PRO A 625 19.93 7.14 -10.62
C PRO A 625 20.07 5.96 -9.67
N THR A 626 20.05 6.21 -8.36
CA THR A 626 20.11 5.18 -7.31
C THR A 626 18.91 4.23 -7.37
N MET A 627 17.72 4.76 -7.64
CA MET A 627 16.50 3.97 -7.87
C MET A 627 16.60 3.15 -9.15
N GLN A 628 17.07 3.74 -10.25
CA GLN A 628 17.25 3.00 -11.52
C GLN A 628 18.29 1.88 -11.38
N ASP A 629 19.39 2.14 -10.67
CA ASP A 629 20.42 1.13 -10.39
C ASP A 629 19.86 0.01 -9.53
N PHE A 630 19.11 0.34 -8.46
CA PHE A 630 18.42 -0.65 -7.63
C PHE A 630 17.44 -1.49 -8.46
N LEU A 631 16.60 -0.87 -9.28
CA LEU A 631 15.61 -1.57 -10.12
C LEU A 631 16.27 -2.39 -11.25
N GLY A 632 17.47 -2.01 -11.71
CA GLY A 632 18.24 -2.71 -12.72
C GLY A 632 19.15 -3.82 -12.18
N THR A 633 19.27 -3.94 -10.85
CA THR A 633 20.11 -4.95 -10.20
C THR A 633 19.55 -6.36 -10.42
N SER A 634 20.40 -7.30 -10.81
CA SER A 634 19.98 -8.68 -11.09
C SER A 634 19.57 -9.42 -9.82
N ASP A 635 18.61 -10.35 -9.92
CA ASP A 635 18.16 -11.19 -8.80
C ASP A 635 19.31 -11.93 -8.08
N TYR A 636 20.40 -12.21 -8.80
CA TYR A 636 21.58 -12.88 -8.25
C TYR A 636 22.39 -11.97 -7.31
N ASP A 637 22.50 -10.69 -7.65
CA ASP A 637 23.29 -9.70 -6.89
C ASP A 637 22.55 -9.22 -5.62
N MET A 638 21.21 -9.31 -5.61
CA MET A 638 20.36 -8.98 -4.45
C MET A 638 20.51 -9.98 -3.29
N ASN A 639 21.00 -11.19 -3.57
CA ASN A 639 21.31 -12.21 -2.55
C ASN A 639 22.58 -11.91 -1.74
N LEU A 640 23.37 -10.90 -2.15
CA LEU A 640 24.63 -10.52 -1.50
C LEU A 640 24.46 -9.48 -0.38
N VAL A 641 23.26 -8.93 -0.18
CA VAL A 641 22.97 -8.16 1.04
C VAL A 641 22.88 -9.18 2.17
N ASN A 642 23.94 -9.23 2.98
CA ASN A 642 24.09 -10.25 4.01
C ASN A 642 22.89 -10.18 4.96
N PRO A 643 22.09 -11.23 5.10
CA PRO A 643 20.93 -11.21 5.97
C PRO A 643 21.27 -10.91 7.45
N ASN A 644 22.52 -11.11 7.86
CA ASN A 644 23.03 -10.69 9.16
C ASN A 644 23.13 -9.15 9.33
N ASP A 645 23.25 -8.37 8.24
CA ASP A 645 23.26 -6.90 8.31
C ASP A 645 21.84 -6.30 8.47
N LEU A 646 20.82 -7.14 8.32
CA LEU A 646 19.39 -6.83 8.49
C LEU A 646 18.78 -7.55 9.70
N GLN A 647 19.51 -8.48 10.32
CA GLN A 647 19.17 -9.01 11.64
C GLN A 647 19.59 -8.00 12.70
N ILE A 648 18.71 -7.77 13.68
CA ILE A 648 19.08 -7.04 14.87
C ILE A 648 19.99 -7.97 15.67
N ASP A 649 21.29 -7.66 15.71
CA ASP A 649 22.25 -8.35 16.57
C ASP A 649 21.72 -8.31 18.01
N GLY A 650 21.35 -9.49 18.53
CA GLY A 650 20.61 -9.63 19.78
C GLY A 650 19.44 -10.60 19.70
N THR A 651 19.48 -11.65 18.88
CA THR A 651 18.47 -12.73 18.94
C THR A 651 18.49 -13.47 20.28
N GLU A 652 19.52 -13.32 21.12
CA GLU A 652 19.50 -13.78 22.51
C GLU A 652 18.80 -12.78 23.48
N ASP A 653 18.69 -11.50 23.11
CA ASP A 653 17.95 -10.46 23.87
C ASP A 653 16.57 -10.15 23.27
N PHE A 654 16.25 -10.63 22.06
CA PHE A 654 14.89 -10.62 21.52
C PHE A 654 14.01 -11.73 22.13
N ASP A 655 14.62 -12.77 22.72
CA ASP A 655 13.95 -13.66 23.67
C ASP A 655 13.61 -12.95 25.01
N MET A 656 14.09 -11.71 25.22
CA MET A 656 13.67 -10.81 26.29
C MET A 656 12.62 -9.75 25.86
N TRP A 657 12.08 -9.82 24.65
CA TRP A 657 10.70 -9.35 24.43
C TRP A 657 9.77 -10.43 24.98
N PRO A 658 9.05 -10.20 26.10
CA PRO A 658 8.63 -11.32 26.91
C PRO A 658 7.67 -12.25 26.17
N GLY A 659 8.16 -13.48 25.93
CA GLY A 659 7.38 -14.71 26.01
C GLY A 659 6.80 -14.96 27.42
N ILE A 660 6.66 -13.93 28.26
CA ILE A 660 6.15 -13.99 29.63
C ILE A 660 5.05 -12.93 29.74
N LEU A 661 3.82 -13.37 29.46
CA LEU A 661 2.53 -12.94 30.06
C LEU A 661 1.37 -13.28 29.11
N TRP A 662 1.13 -14.58 28.89
CA TRP A 662 -0.14 -15.07 28.33
C TRP A 662 -0.63 -16.30 29.09
N THR A 663 -0.63 -16.21 30.43
CA THR A 663 -1.45 -17.05 31.33
C THR A 663 -1.83 -16.23 32.55
N SER A 664 -2.99 -15.57 32.51
CA SER A 664 -3.97 -15.39 33.60
C SER A 664 -5.21 -14.76 33.01
#